data_AF-A0A7R9XHP3-F1
#
_entry.id   AF-A0A7R9XHP3-F1
#
_cell.length_a   1.000
_cell.length_b   1.000
_cell.length_c   1.000
_cell.angle_alpha   90.00
_cell.angle_beta   90.00
_cell.angle_gamma   90.00
#
_symmetry.space_group_name_H-M   'P 1'
#
loop_
_entity.id
_entity.type
_entity.pdbx_description
1 polymer ?
#
loop_
_entity_poly.entity_id
_entity_poly.type
_entity_poly.pdbx_seq_one_letter_code
_entity_poly.pdbx_strand_id
1 'polypeptide(L)'
;VIARPKLTTICSLVYFVSVHLDQSWKCSVEAGFISSLVVFPVIYRTVFNMKLIQKLHPHPLFTYAISVLLVQISLVLAGPAQLVRPNSGDSEPQQLLSKSSKQLFKSDLSHESLSTVAEAIAAFVESEHSGATFDTKRLNHRAIKQQIENDLKEWEVQNRKGRSWIPWPRFFSESITDLGLNDIINSVVTKAGCQTCVGVLTILRNLIESKKEREEIVSSVVELCKTTRVANVRVCQNVIEIFYDEITYLMRNIVASTNDICNLFLGDPCKYPNLPFDQWSVTFPPVPKPPVTPFTPAKNGLPTMRVVHISDTHYDPYYKEGSLAECEYKLCCRESSGTVRKPEQRAGKWGDYRMCDAPKKTIDHILQHVTNNHKDIDYIIWTGDLPPHDIWNQTKSDNLRILKETSAQMREHFPNLIVYPALGNHESYPVNSFPPPKYKDDFDMSWFYDKLDEEWRHWLPKDTSATIKRAGYFSTMVKPKLKILSLNMNFCNNKNWLLLMNTTDPAQELQWLIRELQQSEYKKEKVHILGHIPPGHADCLKRWSENYYKIINRYESTVAAQFFGHTHFDEFEIFYDEQNTNRPTNIAYIGASLTPYEDLNPGYRIYTIDGDHPDSTWMVLDHENWIFDLDASNKDGNPQMKYLYNAKEAYKMTSLIPQEWDYLVHRMMNDDALFEKYNRYYWKSSPTRPKCNKSCRRRMLCDLVSGKSNDKKVTCARLKELHTQSRADWKTWMFNGMTLIASMFILTPLAMSVPSFLGIG
;
A
#
# COMPACT_ATOMS: atom_id res chain seq x y z
N VAL A 1 -51.29 -55.39 15.96
CA VAL A 1 -50.75 -56.73 15.69
C VAL A 1 -49.74 -56.63 14.56
N ILE A 2 -48.47 -56.90 14.91
CA ILE A 2 -47.35 -57.47 14.13
C ILE A 2 -47.26 -57.19 12.61
N ALA A 3 -46.07 -56.70 12.22
CA ALA A 3 -45.30 -56.94 10.97
C ALA A 3 -45.02 -55.72 10.05
N ARG A 4 -43.74 -55.33 10.03
CA ARG A 4 -43.00 -54.80 8.86
C ARG A 4 -42.75 -55.95 7.84
N PRO A 5 -42.21 -55.77 6.60
CA PRO A 5 -41.32 -54.66 6.14
C PRO A 5 -41.37 -54.19 4.65
N LYS A 6 -40.67 -53.04 4.43
CA LYS A 6 -39.86 -52.57 3.26
C LYS A 6 -40.58 -52.43 1.89
N LEU A 7 -40.50 -51.30 1.16
CA LEU A 7 -39.35 -50.78 0.40
C LEU A 7 -39.82 -49.49 -0.34
N THR A 8 -38.94 -48.47 -0.47
CA THR A 8 -38.66 -47.56 -1.64
C THR A 8 -39.82 -47.04 -2.52
N THR A 9 -39.92 -45.82 -3.05
CA THR A 9 -39.14 -44.56 -3.18
C THR A 9 -40.09 -43.61 -3.97
N ILE A 10 -39.77 -42.30 -4.01
CA ILE A 10 -39.95 -41.37 -5.16
C ILE A 10 -40.98 -40.21 -5.00
N CYS A 11 -40.46 -39.02 -5.34
CA CYS A 11 -41.08 -37.75 -5.79
C CYS A 11 -41.67 -36.82 -4.72
N SER A 12 -41.66 -35.49 -4.84
CA SER A 12 -41.00 -34.43 -5.64
C SER A 12 -41.88 -33.17 -5.42
N LEU A 13 -41.29 -31.95 -5.47
CA LEU A 13 -41.95 -30.64 -5.77
C LEU A 13 -42.92 -30.11 -4.65
N VAL A 14 -43.13 -28.82 -4.34
CA VAL A 14 -42.96 -27.52 -5.01
C VAL A 14 -43.29 -26.35 -4.03
N TYR A 15 -42.59 -25.22 -4.19
CA TYR A 15 -42.98 -23.78 -4.03
C TYR A 15 -43.39 -23.07 -2.71
N PHE A 16 -42.73 -21.90 -2.52
CA PHE A 16 -43.17 -20.55 -2.10
C PHE A 16 -43.91 -20.31 -0.77
N VAL A 17 -43.37 -19.39 0.07
CA VAL A 17 -43.90 -18.03 0.38
C VAL A 17 -43.14 -17.43 1.60
N SER A 18 -42.76 -16.15 1.49
CA SER A 18 -42.22 -15.29 2.54
C SER A 18 -43.14 -15.14 3.76
N VAL A 19 -42.59 -14.94 4.97
CA VAL A 19 -43.06 -13.96 5.99
C VAL A 19 -42.10 -13.97 7.20
N HIS A 20 -41.78 -12.78 7.70
CA HIS A 20 -41.12 -12.52 8.98
C HIS A 20 -41.79 -13.21 10.16
N LEU A 21 -41.02 -13.71 11.13
CA LEU A 21 -41.22 -13.42 12.56
C LEU A 21 -40.06 -13.95 13.42
N ASP A 22 -39.86 -13.22 14.49
CA ASP A 22 -38.83 -13.28 15.51
C ASP A 22 -39.06 -14.43 16.52
N GLN A 23 -38.02 -14.71 17.31
CA GLN A 23 -37.96 -15.52 18.54
C GLN A 23 -37.68 -17.03 18.46
N SER A 24 -36.48 -17.36 18.95
CA SER A 24 -36.06 -18.48 19.80
C SER A 24 -36.96 -19.73 19.89
N TRP A 25 -36.35 -20.92 19.76
CA TRP A 25 -36.25 -21.94 20.82
C TRP A 25 -35.28 -23.06 20.38
N LYS A 26 -34.57 -23.63 21.37
CA LYS A 26 -33.63 -24.75 21.24
C LYS A 26 -34.38 -26.06 21.05
N CYS A 27 -33.88 -26.94 20.17
CA CYS A 27 -33.90 -28.39 20.38
C CYS A 27 -32.75 -29.06 19.60
N SER A 28 -32.16 -30.07 20.21
CA SER A 28 -30.87 -30.67 19.89
C SER A 28 -31.00 -32.11 19.40
N VAL A 29 -30.06 -32.53 18.54
CA VAL A 29 -29.55 -33.91 18.34
C VAL A 29 -30.44 -34.89 17.56
N GLU A 30 -30.03 -35.20 16.31
CA GLU A 30 -29.66 -36.55 15.80
C GLU A 30 -29.57 -36.54 14.25
N ALA A 31 -28.37 -36.42 13.69
CA ALA A 31 -28.07 -36.79 12.29
C ALA A 31 -26.58 -37.07 12.12
N GLY A 32 -26.12 -38.21 12.62
CA GLY A 32 -24.76 -38.69 12.40
C GLY A 32 -24.75 -40.19 12.23
N PHE A 33 -25.17 -40.72 11.08
CA PHE A 33 -24.91 -42.13 10.74
C PHE A 33 -24.94 -42.49 9.24
N ILE A 34 -24.81 -41.52 8.31
CA ILE A 34 -24.67 -41.81 6.87
C ILE A 34 -23.47 -41.04 6.28
N SER A 35 -22.27 -41.35 6.75
CA SER A 35 -21.01 -40.95 6.06
C SER A 35 -19.93 -42.03 6.11
N SER A 36 -20.17 -43.16 6.78
CA SER A 36 -19.14 -44.18 7.07
C SER A 36 -18.93 -45.23 5.97
N LEU A 37 -19.69 -45.22 4.87
CA LEU A 37 -19.62 -46.28 3.83
C LEU A 37 -18.84 -45.91 2.55
N VAL A 38 -18.37 -44.67 2.40
CA VAL A 38 -17.60 -44.25 1.21
C VAL A 38 -16.11 -44.01 1.51
N VAL A 39 -15.73 -43.83 2.78
CA VAL A 39 -14.37 -43.45 3.17
C VAL A 39 -13.44 -44.66 3.37
N PHE A 40 -13.96 -45.81 3.77
CA PHE A 40 -13.13 -46.99 4.07
C PHE A 40 -12.41 -47.63 2.87
N PRO A 41 -13.01 -47.77 1.67
CA PRO A 41 -12.33 -48.39 0.52
C PRO A 41 -11.20 -47.51 -0.05
N VAL A 42 -11.32 -46.18 0.05
CA VAL A 42 -10.35 -45.21 -0.48
C VAL A 42 -9.10 -45.15 0.41
N ILE A 43 -9.28 -45.18 1.73
CA ILE A 43 -8.17 -45.18 2.69
C ILE A 43 -7.40 -46.50 2.63
N TYR A 44 -8.08 -47.64 2.51
CA TYR A 44 -7.41 -48.95 2.41
C TYR A 44 -6.53 -49.05 1.16
N ARG A 45 -7.02 -48.54 0.01
CA ARG A 45 -6.25 -48.49 -1.25
C ARG A 45 -5.03 -47.57 -1.17
N THR A 46 -5.15 -46.46 -0.43
CA THR A 46 -4.06 -45.50 -0.23
C THR A 46 -2.97 -46.04 0.69
N VAL A 47 -3.36 -46.70 1.80
CA VAL A 47 -2.41 -47.35 2.73
C VAL A 47 -1.71 -48.55 2.08
N PHE A 48 -2.40 -49.32 1.25
CA PHE A 48 -1.81 -50.44 0.51
C PHE A 48 -0.78 -49.99 -0.52
N ASN A 49 -1.07 -48.91 -1.27
CA ASN A 49 -0.13 -48.32 -2.21
C ASN A 49 1.11 -47.69 -1.52
N MET A 50 0.93 -47.10 -0.33
CA MET A 50 2.05 -46.54 0.44
C MET A 50 3.02 -47.62 0.97
N LYS A 51 2.52 -48.79 1.39
CA LYS A 51 3.37 -49.93 1.78
C LYS A 51 4.16 -50.51 0.59
N LEU A 52 3.62 -50.43 -0.62
CA LEU A 52 4.31 -50.86 -1.84
C LEU A 52 5.46 -49.89 -2.22
N ILE A 53 5.22 -48.59 -2.08
CA ILE A 53 6.23 -47.53 -2.31
C ILE A 53 7.38 -47.61 -1.29
N GLN A 54 7.08 -47.94 -0.04
CA GLN A 54 8.09 -48.11 1.02
C GLN A 54 9.05 -49.29 0.77
N LYS A 55 8.61 -50.33 0.04
CA LYS A 55 9.46 -51.45 -0.40
C LYS A 55 10.37 -51.11 -1.58
N LEU A 56 10.03 -50.07 -2.37
CA LEU A 56 10.77 -49.67 -3.57
C LEU A 56 11.79 -48.55 -3.32
N HIS A 57 11.64 -47.77 -2.24
CA HIS A 57 12.59 -46.71 -1.86
C HIS A 57 12.83 -46.64 -0.33
N PRO A 58 13.85 -47.33 0.21
CA PRO A 58 14.14 -47.32 1.64
C PRO A 58 15.00 -46.10 1.99
N HIS A 59 14.41 -44.91 2.03
CA HIS A 59 15.09 -43.69 2.52
C HIS A 59 14.53 -43.30 3.91
N PRO A 60 15.38 -43.05 4.93
CA PRO A 60 14.94 -42.85 6.31
C PRO A 60 14.01 -41.64 6.52
N LEU A 61 14.20 -40.56 5.74
CA LEU A 61 13.32 -39.37 5.75
C LEU A 61 11.89 -39.67 5.25
N PHE A 62 11.74 -40.60 4.31
CA PHE A 62 10.43 -41.00 3.78
C PHE A 62 9.65 -41.85 4.78
N THR A 63 10.36 -42.66 5.57
CA THR A 63 9.77 -43.47 6.64
C THR A 63 9.27 -42.58 7.79
N TYR A 64 10.02 -41.53 8.14
CA TYR A 64 9.63 -40.54 9.15
C TYR A 64 8.36 -39.76 8.74
N ALA A 65 8.29 -39.28 7.50
CA ALA A 65 7.12 -38.55 7.00
C ALA A 65 5.84 -39.41 6.99
N ILE A 66 5.94 -40.70 6.65
CA ILE A 66 4.79 -41.63 6.68
C ILE A 66 4.36 -41.91 8.13
N SER A 67 5.29 -42.06 9.06
CA SER A 67 4.97 -42.25 10.49
C SER A 67 4.26 -41.03 11.07
N VAL A 68 4.69 -39.81 10.74
CA VAL A 68 4.04 -38.56 11.16
C VAL A 68 2.63 -38.44 10.58
N LEU A 69 2.46 -38.78 9.29
CA LEU A 69 1.15 -38.73 8.63
C LEU A 69 0.17 -39.76 9.22
N LEU A 70 0.63 -40.97 9.55
CA LEU A 70 -0.20 -42.00 10.19
C LEU A 70 -0.62 -41.58 11.61
N VAL A 71 0.27 -40.94 12.37
CA VAL A 71 -0.05 -40.40 13.70
C VAL A 71 -1.07 -39.26 13.61
N GLN A 72 -0.95 -38.37 12.63
CA GLN A 72 -1.92 -37.30 12.40
C GLN A 72 -3.30 -37.85 11.99
N ILE A 73 -3.35 -38.90 11.17
CA ILE A 73 -4.61 -39.56 10.81
C ILE A 73 -5.23 -40.26 12.03
N SER A 74 -4.43 -40.89 12.90
CA SER A 74 -4.91 -41.48 14.15
C SER A 74 -5.42 -40.44 15.16
N LEU A 75 -4.82 -39.26 15.21
CA LEU A 75 -5.25 -38.13 16.06
C LEU A 75 -6.56 -37.49 15.57
N VAL A 76 -6.80 -37.48 14.26
CA VAL A 76 -8.06 -36.98 13.67
C VAL A 76 -9.22 -37.97 13.87
N LEU A 77 -8.93 -39.28 13.98
CA LEU A 77 -9.94 -40.31 14.26
C LEU A 77 -10.31 -40.41 15.75
N ALA A 78 -9.48 -39.89 16.66
CA ALA A 78 -9.76 -39.78 18.09
C ALA A 78 -10.34 -38.39 18.42
N GLY A 79 -11.63 -38.19 18.13
CA GLY A 79 -12.34 -36.97 18.54
C GLY A 79 -12.38 -36.76 20.06
N PRO A 80 -12.62 -35.53 20.56
CA PRO A 80 -12.53 -35.21 21.97
C PRO A 80 -13.71 -35.79 22.76
N ALA A 81 -13.45 -36.75 23.64
CA ALA A 81 -14.39 -37.17 24.67
C ALA A 81 -14.48 -36.07 25.75
N GLN A 82 -15.71 -35.62 26.01
CA GLN A 82 -16.05 -34.77 27.15
C GLN A 82 -15.67 -35.48 28.46
N LEU A 83 -14.85 -34.85 29.30
CA LEU A 83 -14.61 -35.30 30.67
C LEU A 83 -15.26 -34.34 31.67
N VAL A 84 -16.42 -34.79 32.12
CA VAL A 84 -17.08 -34.47 33.38
C VAL A 84 -16.16 -34.86 34.54
N ARG A 85 -16.00 -34.00 35.55
CA ARG A 85 -15.34 -34.35 36.83
C ARG A 85 -16.22 -35.30 37.64
N PRO A 86 -15.61 -36.29 38.32
CA PRO A 86 -15.94 -36.50 39.72
C PRO A 86 -14.71 -36.72 40.63
N ASN A 87 -14.97 -36.57 41.93
CA ASN A 87 -14.04 -36.58 43.07
C ASN A 87 -13.40 -37.94 43.40
N SER A 88 -12.31 -37.83 44.18
CA SER A 88 -11.77 -38.74 45.23
C SER A 88 -10.68 -39.76 44.88
N GLY A 89 -9.65 -39.81 45.74
CA GLY A 89 -8.96 -41.04 46.14
C GLY A 89 -7.49 -41.19 45.71
N ASP A 90 -6.61 -41.31 46.72
CA ASP A 90 -5.15 -41.55 46.64
C ASP A 90 -4.72 -42.79 45.82
N SER A 91 -3.58 -42.69 45.12
CA SER A 91 -2.42 -43.63 45.14
C SER A 91 -1.49 -43.46 43.92
N GLU A 92 -0.19 -43.32 44.19
CA GLU A 92 0.96 -43.47 43.26
C GLU A 92 1.49 -44.92 43.32
N PRO A 93 2.44 -45.42 42.48
CA PRO A 93 3.06 -44.85 41.27
C PRO A 93 3.37 -45.87 40.11
N GLN A 94 3.96 -45.33 39.03
CA GLN A 94 5.07 -45.91 38.20
C GLN A 94 4.85 -46.79 36.95
N GLN A 95 5.60 -46.36 35.91
CA GLN A 95 6.39 -47.12 34.93
C GLN A 95 5.69 -47.84 33.76
N LEU A 96 5.73 -47.20 32.60
CA LEU A 96 6.32 -47.75 31.37
C LEU A 96 6.25 -46.67 30.28
N LEU A 97 7.36 -45.96 30.06
CA LEU A 97 7.78 -45.33 28.79
C LEU A 97 9.00 -44.43 29.06
N SER A 98 10.08 -45.04 29.54
CA SER A 98 11.41 -44.45 29.46
C SER A 98 12.33 -45.46 28.79
N LYS A 99 12.80 -45.17 27.57
CA LYS A 99 14.14 -45.58 27.10
C LYS A 99 14.62 -45.05 25.75
N SER A 100 13.83 -44.31 24.97
CA SER A 100 14.28 -43.92 23.61
C SER A 100 14.58 -42.44 23.35
N SER A 101 14.55 -41.56 24.35
CA SER A 101 14.74 -40.10 24.12
C SER A 101 15.82 -39.42 24.99
N LYS A 102 16.60 -40.17 25.78
CA LYS A 102 17.61 -39.62 26.72
C LYS A 102 19.08 -39.84 26.32
N GLN A 103 19.42 -39.73 25.05
CA GLN A 103 20.82 -39.93 24.64
C GLN A 103 21.40 -38.89 23.68
N LEU A 104 20.97 -37.63 23.70
CA LEU A 104 21.59 -36.60 22.85
C LEU A 104 21.83 -35.20 23.45
N PHE A 105 21.59 -34.95 24.73
CA PHE A 105 22.04 -33.70 25.36
C PHE A 105 22.53 -33.94 26.80
N LYS A 106 23.85 -33.95 26.95
CA LYS A 106 24.55 -33.76 28.23
C LYS A 106 25.61 -32.69 28.02
N SER A 107 25.35 -31.49 28.54
CA SER A 107 26.37 -30.62 29.10
C SER A 107 25.68 -29.63 30.04
N ASP A 108 26.24 -29.51 31.23
CA ASP A 108 25.69 -28.93 32.44
C ASP A 108 25.30 -27.45 32.33
N LEU A 109 24.16 -27.08 32.94
CA LEU A 109 23.87 -25.81 33.64
C LEU A 109 22.52 -25.97 34.40
N SER A 110 22.45 -25.37 35.59
CA SER A 110 21.47 -25.57 36.67
C SER A 110 19.98 -25.51 36.30
N HIS A 111 19.18 -26.37 36.95
CA HIS A 111 17.90 -26.89 36.44
C HIS A 111 16.61 -26.20 36.96
N GLU A 112 16.65 -24.97 37.48
CA GLU A 112 15.45 -24.28 38.02
C GLU A 112 15.01 -23.01 37.27
N SER A 113 15.75 -22.54 36.25
CA SER A 113 15.46 -21.29 35.54
C SER A 113 14.76 -21.44 34.18
N LEU A 114 14.52 -22.68 33.71
CA LEU A 114 14.01 -22.96 32.36
C LEU A 114 12.58 -23.52 32.33
N SER A 115 11.99 -23.95 33.45
CA SER A 115 10.64 -24.50 33.45
C SER A 115 9.58 -23.42 33.19
N THR A 116 9.73 -22.24 33.76
CA THR A 116 8.77 -21.13 33.61
C THR A 116 8.78 -20.51 32.21
N VAL A 117 9.95 -20.49 31.56
CA VAL A 117 10.10 -20.00 30.17
C VAL A 117 9.62 -21.06 29.17
N ALA A 118 9.88 -22.34 29.44
CA ALA A 118 9.38 -23.44 28.61
C ALA A 118 7.85 -23.58 28.68
N GLU A 119 7.24 -23.36 29.84
CA GLU A 119 5.77 -23.31 30.00
C GLU A 119 5.14 -22.11 29.27
N ALA A 120 5.81 -20.95 29.28
CA ALA A 120 5.35 -19.77 28.53
C ALA A 120 5.45 -19.96 27.01
N ILE A 121 6.50 -20.63 26.53
CA ILE A 121 6.70 -20.97 25.11
C ILE A 121 5.70 -22.04 24.68
N ALA A 122 5.45 -23.07 25.49
CA ALA A 122 4.46 -24.11 25.20
C ALA A 122 3.03 -23.52 25.12
N ALA A 123 2.67 -22.62 26.03
CA ALA A 123 1.38 -21.93 26.02
C ALA A 123 1.23 -20.94 24.85
N PHE A 124 2.33 -20.30 24.41
CA PHE A 124 2.34 -19.41 23.24
C PHE A 124 2.11 -20.20 21.94
N VAL A 125 2.78 -21.35 21.78
CA VAL A 125 2.64 -22.23 20.61
C VAL A 125 1.24 -22.86 20.51
N GLU A 126 0.61 -23.22 21.63
CA GLU A 126 -0.79 -23.67 21.65
C GLU A 126 -1.79 -22.56 21.27
N SER A 127 -1.49 -21.29 21.55
CA SER A 127 -2.37 -20.15 21.22
C SER A 127 -2.36 -19.78 19.73
N GLU A 128 -1.22 -19.94 19.05
CA GLU A 128 -1.11 -19.74 17.60
C GLU A 128 -1.88 -20.80 16.80
N HIS A 129 -1.93 -22.04 17.29
CA HIS A 129 -2.63 -23.12 16.60
C HIS A 129 -4.16 -23.11 16.82
N SER A 130 -4.65 -22.42 17.86
CA SER A 130 -6.07 -22.43 18.26
C SER A 130 -6.81 -21.10 18.02
N GLY A 131 -6.10 -20.00 17.73
CA GLY A 131 -6.72 -18.69 17.46
C GLY A 131 -7.34 -18.02 18.68
N ALA A 132 -7.05 -18.48 19.90
CA ALA A 132 -7.52 -17.87 21.15
C ALA A 132 -6.63 -16.69 21.59
N THR A 133 -7.23 -15.65 22.17
CA THR A 133 -6.52 -14.47 22.71
C THR A 133 -5.71 -14.81 23.96
N PHE A 134 -4.41 -14.46 23.95
CA PHE A 134 -3.50 -14.56 25.10
C PHE A 134 -3.92 -13.64 26.26
N ASP A 135 -4.16 -14.20 27.45
CA ASP A 135 -4.59 -13.46 28.65
C ASP A 135 -3.39 -12.90 29.41
N THR A 136 -3.15 -11.59 29.25
CA THR A 136 -2.06 -10.85 29.88
C THR A 136 -2.20 -10.69 31.40
N LYS A 137 -3.33 -11.09 32.01
CA LYS A 137 -3.51 -11.08 33.47
C LYS A 137 -2.73 -12.16 34.20
N ARG A 138 -2.18 -13.15 33.49
CA ARG A 138 -1.33 -14.21 34.07
C ARG A 138 0.15 -13.85 34.17
N LEU A 139 0.57 -12.72 33.59
CA LEU A 139 1.95 -12.25 33.69
C LEU A 139 2.15 -11.47 35.00
N ASN A 140 3.15 -11.85 35.79
CA ASN A 140 3.51 -11.13 37.01
C ASN A 140 4.33 -9.88 36.65
N HIS A 141 3.63 -8.83 36.24
CA HIS A 141 4.21 -7.54 35.80
C HIS A 141 5.16 -6.91 36.82
N ARG A 142 4.96 -7.17 38.11
CA ARG A 142 5.83 -6.67 39.18
C ARG A 142 7.17 -7.40 39.22
N ALA A 143 7.17 -8.72 39.00
CA ALA A 143 8.40 -9.50 38.91
C ALA A 143 9.22 -9.15 37.65
N ILE A 144 8.55 -8.92 36.52
CA ILE A 144 9.20 -8.52 35.26
C ILE A 144 9.82 -7.13 35.39
N LYS A 145 9.08 -6.16 35.95
CA LYS A 145 9.60 -4.80 36.18
C LYS A 145 10.79 -4.82 37.15
N GLN A 146 10.73 -5.62 38.21
CA GLN A 146 11.80 -5.73 39.18
C GLN A 146 13.05 -6.42 38.61
N GLN A 147 12.87 -7.38 37.71
CA GLN A 147 13.97 -8.00 36.98
C GLN A 147 14.66 -6.99 36.04
N ILE A 148 13.88 -6.20 35.29
CA ILE A 148 14.42 -5.15 34.40
C ILE A 148 15.17 -4.07 35.19
N GLU A 149 14.65 -3.65 36.34
CA GLU A 149 15.31 -2.67 37.21
C GLU A 149 16.62 -3.20 37.83
N ASN A 150 16.68 -4.50 38.13
CA ASN A 150 17.89 -5.16 38.63
C ASN A 150 18.94 -5.33 37.52
N ASP A 151 18.52 -5.73 36.33
CA ASP A 151 19.39 -5.91 35.16
C ASP A 151 19.98 -4.56 34.69
N LEU A 152 19.20 -3.47 34.77
CA LEU A 152 19.66 -2.11 34.51
C LEU A 152 20.69 -1.62 35.55
N LYS A 153 20.48 -1.92 36.83
CA LYS A 153 21.44 -1.58 37.89
C LYS A 153 22.75 -2.37 37.75
N GLU A 154 22.69 -3.65 37.40
CA GLU A 154 23.89 -4.44 37.11
C GLU A 154 24.64 -3.92 35.89
N TRP A 155 23.92 -3.51 34.84
CA TRP A 155 24.50 -2.90 33.65
C TRP A 155 25.21 -1.57 33.95
N GLU A 156 24.59 -0.67 34.74
CA GLU A 156 25.22 0.59 35.15
C GLU A 156 26.49 0.39 36.00
N VAL A 157 26.50 -0.61 36.88
CA VAL A 157 27.67 -0.96 37.72
C VAL A 157 28.82 -1.53 36.87
N GLN A 158 28.51 -2.27 35.80
CA GLN A 158 29.51 -2.85 34.89
C GLN A 158 30.08 -1.81 33.91
N ASN A 159 29.24 -0.87 33.44
CA ASN A 159 29.70 0.20 32.54
C ASN A 159 30.62 1.21 33.23
N ARG A 160 30.41 1.50 34.52
CA ARG A 160 31.36 2.30 35.33
C ARG A 160 32.71 1.62 35.53
N LYS A 161 32.83 0.32 35.25
CA LYS A 161 34.09 -0.46 35.34
C LYS A 161 34.80 -0.63 33.99
N GLY A 162 34.36 0.07 32.93
CA GLY A 162 35.09 0.14 31.67
C GLY A 162 35.15 -1.16 30.85
N ARG A 163 34.23 -2.11 31.07
CA ARG A 163 34.11 -3.32 30.24
C ARG A 163 33.03 -3.14 29.18
N SER A 164 33.42 -2.65 28.01
CA SER A 164 32.55 -2.63 26.82
C SER A 164 32.53 -4.03 26.19
N TRP A 165 31.48 -4.82 26.45
CA TRP A 165 30.94 -5.87 25.56
C TRP A 165 30.00 -6.79 26.37
N ILE A 166 28.73 -6.41 26.48
CA ILE A 166 27.63 -7.35 26.70
C ILE A 166 26.54 -6.99 25.67
N PRO A 167 26.15 -7.91 24.76
CA PRO A 167 25.07 -7.65 23.80
C PRO A 167 23.72 -7.54 24.53
N TRP A 168 22.86 -6.63 24.05
CA TRP A 168 21.44 -6.60 24.43
C TRP A 168 20.77 -7.98 24.18
N PRO A 169 19.68 -8.32 24.90
CA PRO A 169 19.03 -9.62 24.78
C PRO A 169 18.70 -9.97 23.31
N ARG A 170 19.18 -11.14 22.85
CA ARG A 170 19.08 -11.64 21.45
C ARG A 170 17.67 -11.61 20.84
N PHE A 171 16.63 -11.57 21.67
CA PHE A 171 15.24 -11.44 21.22
C PHE A 171 15.00 -10.17 20.38
N PHE A 172 15.66 -9.05 20.69
CA PHE A 172 15.50 -7.81 19.92
C PHE A 172 16.29 -7.81 18.60
N SER A 173 17.43 -8.51 18.53
CA SER A 173 18.28 -8.50 17.31
C SER A 173 17.70 -9.33 16.17
N GLU A 174 17.03 -10.44 16.48
CA GLU A 174 16.42 -11.33 15.47
C GLU A 174 15.08 -10.77 14.96
N SER A 175 14.34 -10.03 15.79
CA SER A 175 13.07 -9.41 15.42
C SER A 175 13.23 -8.16 14.52
N ILE A 176 14.36 -7.46 14.64
CA ILE A 176 14.62 -6.20 13.91
C ILE A 176 15.35 -6.44 12.58
N THR A 177 16.13 -7.52 12.47
CA THR A 177 16.80 -7.89 11.22
C THR A 177 15.84 -8.44 10.15
N ASP A 178 14.72 -9.04 10.56
CA ASP A 178 13.62 -9.43 9.67
C ASP A 178 12.68 -8.25 9.32
N LEU A 179 12.75 -7.13 10.04
CA LEU A 179 12.07 -5.88 9.72
C LEU A 179 13.01 -4.96 8.92
N GLY A 180 13.45 -5.44 7.76
CA GLY A 180 14.05 -4.56 6.78
C GLY A 180 13.08 -3.42 6.48
N LEU A 181 13.57 -2.17 6.46
CA LEU A 181 12.77 -0.98 6.09
C LEU A 181 12.01 -1.13 4.76
N ASN A 182 12.36 -2.12 3.94
CA ASN A 182 11.65 -2.48 2.72
C ASN A 182 10.24 -3.04 2.99
N ASP A 183 9.96 -3.63 4.16
CA ASP A 183 8.62 -4.13 4.52
C ASP A 183 7.73 -3.05 5.15
N ILE A 184 8.32 -1.95 5.63
CA ILE A 184 7.58 -0.72 6.00
C ILE A 184 7.10 -0.02 4.73
N ILE A 185 7.86 -0.11 3.64
CA ILE A 185 7.52 0.44 2.32
C ILE A 185 6.58 -0.50 1.53
N ASN A 186 6.66 -1.82 1.74
CA ASN A 186 5.87 -2.81 0.99
C ASN A 186 4.77 -3.51 1.80
N SER A 187 3.82 -2.76 2.37
CA SER A 187 2.44 -3.23 2.63
C SER A 187 2.28 -4.62 3.32
N VAL A 188 3.19 -5.03 4.19
CA VAL A 188 2.94 -6.09 5.18
C VAL A 188 3.44 -5.63 6.54
N VAL A 189 2.83 -4.54 7.02
CA VAL A 189 2.98 -4.16 8.42
C VAL A 189 2.32 -5.27 9.26
N THR A 190 3.13 -5.96 10.05
CA THR A 190 2.68 -7.03 10.94
C THR A 190 2.35 -6.49 12.34
N LYS A 191 1.64 -7.28 13.15
CA LYS A 191 1.48 -6.98 14.59
C LYS A 191 2.84 -6.84 15.28
N ALA A 192 3.85 -7.60 14.83
CA ALA A 192 5.22 -7.50 15.34
C ALA A 192 5.89 -6.16 14.97
N GLY A 193 5.66 -5.66 13.76
CA GLY A 193 6.09 -4.31 13.37
C GLY A 193 5.49 -3.23 14.26
N CYS A 194 4.21 -3.36 14.62
CA CYS A 194 3.58 -2.42 15.56
C CYS A 194 4.21 -2.47 16.96
N GLN A 195 4.39 -3.67 17.53
CA GLN A 195 5.00 -3.83 18.85
C GLN A 195 6.43 -3.26 18.89
N THR A 196 7.18 -3.46 17.82
CA THR A 196 8.54 -2.91 17.66
C THR A 196 8.50 -1.38 17.65
N CYS A 197 7.60 -0.78 16.86
CA CYS A 197 7.42 0.67 16.85
C CYS A 197 7.09 1.20 18.26
N VAL A 198 6.14 0.58 18.96
CA VAL A 198 5.73 1.01 20.31
C VAL A 198 6.91 0.93 21.28
N GLY A 199 7.69 -0.15 21.22
CA GLY A 199 8.89 -0.33 22.05
C GLY A 199 9.93 0.76 21.79
N VAL A 200 10.28 1.00 20.52
CA VAL A 200 11.27 2.01 20.13
C VAL A 200 10.83 3.41 20.55
N LEU A 201 9.58 3.80 20.27
CA LEU A 201 9.06 5.11 20.66
C LEU A 201 8.98 5.28 22.18
N THR A 202 8.74 4.20 22.93
CA THR A 202 8.72 4.26 24.40
C THR A 202 10.11 4.51 24.95
N ILE A 203 11.14 3.84 24.40
CA ILE A 203 12.54 4.09 24.75
C ILE A 203 12.91 5.55 24.42
N LEU A 204 12.56 6.01 23.23
CA LEU A 204 12.86 7.36 22.77
C LEU A 204 12.19 8.43 23.66
N ARG A 205 10.90 8.26 23.98
CA ARG A 205 10.18 9.15 24.89
C ARG A 205 10.85 9.21 26.26
N ASN A 206 11.21 8.06 26.84
CA ASN A 206 11.90 8.00 28.13
C ASN A 206 13.28 8.70 28.08
N LEU A 207 14.02 8.57 26.98
CA LEU A 207 15.30 9.27 26.80
C LEU A 207 15.10 10.78 26.70
N ILE A 208 14.10 11.26 25.97
CA ILE A 208 13.82 12.69 25.81
C ILE A 208 13.27 13.33 27.09
N GLU A 209 12.47 12.58 27.86
CA GLU A 209 11.94 13.01 29.17
C GLU A 209 12.97 12.91 30.29
N SER A 210 14.07 12.18 30.06
CA SER A 210 15.19 12.18 30.98
C SER A 210 15.85 13.57 31.00
N LYS A 211 16.37 13.99 32.17
CA LYS A 211 17.12 15.26 32.30
C LYS A 211 18.53 15.18 31.71
N LYS A 212 18.72 14.40 30.65
CA LYS A 212 20.00 14.23 29.96
C LYS A 212 20.23 15.38 28.98
N GLU A 213 21.49 15.68 28.76
CA GLU A 213 21.90 16.68 27.76
C GLU A 213 21.68 16.15 26.33
N ARG A 214 21.55 17.08 25.38
CA ARG A 214 21.31 16.79 23.95
C ARG A 214 22.28 15.74 23.41
N GLU A 215 23.57 15.91 23.68
CA GLU A 215 24.63 15.05 23.17
C GLU A 215 24.49 13.61 23.68
N GLU A 216 24.04 13.43 24.93
CA GLU A 216 23.83 12.10 25.50
C GLU A 216 22.61 11.41 24.89
N ILE A 217 21.52 12.15 24.65
CA ILE A 217 20.32 11.64 23.97
C ILE A 217 20.66 11.24 22.54
N VAL A 218 21.27 12.14 21.76
CA VAL A 218 21.69 11.87 20.38
C VAL A 218 22.62 10.65 20.33
N SER A 219 23.66 10.61 21.16
CA SER A 219 24.59 9.47 21.20
C SER A 219 23.88 8.16 21.52
N SER A 220 22.91 8.16 22.43
CA SER A 220 22.15 6.96 22.80
C SER A 220 21.28 6.45 21.64
N VAL A 221 20.59 7.36 20.95
CA VAL A 221 19.74 7.00 19.80
C VAL A 221 20.59 6.55 18.60
N VAL A 222 21.75 7.17 18.39
CA VAL A 222 22.72 6.75 17.37
C VAL A 222 23.23 5.35 17.67
N GLU A 223 23.58 5.05 18.91
CA GLU A 223 24.03 3.72 19.32
C GLU A 223 22.94 2.66 19.14
N LEU A 224 21.68 3.01 19.43
CA LEU A 224 20.54 2.15 19.13
C LEU A 224 20.42 1.87 17.63
N CYS A 225 20.51 2.89 16.79
CA CYS A 225 20.45 2.76 15.32
C CYS A 225 21.58 1.88 14.77
N LYS A 226 22.79 2.02 15.31
CA LYS A 226 23.96 1.19 14.98
C LYS A 226 23.77 -0.27 15.40
N THR A 227 23.36 -0.50 16.65
CA THR A 227 23.23 -1.84 17.23
C THR A 227 22.13 -2.63 16.54
N THR A 228 21.05 -1.94 16.13
CA THR A 228 19.93 -2.53 15.38
C THR A 228 20.20 -2.65 13.88
N ARG A 229 21.32 -2.10 13.38
CA ARG A 229 21.71 -2.09 11.96
C ARG A 229 20.63 -1.52 11.03
N VAL A 230 19.88 -0.53 11.52
CA VAL A 230 18.80 0.12 10.77
C VAL A 230 19.33 0.85 9.53
N ALA A 231 20.48 1.51 9.67
CA ALA A 231 21.16 2.20 8.59
C ALA A 231 22.68 2.26 8.83
N ASN A 232 23.43 2.71 7.82
CA ASN A 232 24.85 3.02 8.00
C ASN A 232 25.04 4.10 9.09
N VAL A 233 26.14 4.02 9.83
CA VAL A 233 26.48 4.92 10.95
C VAL A 233 26.34 6.40 10.60
N ARG A 234 26.79 6.81 9.42
CA ARG A 234 26.71 8.20 8.97
C ARG A 234 25.26 8.65 8.77
N VAL A 235 24.42 7.77 8.22
CA VAL A 235 22.99 8.02 8.04
C VAL A 235 22.31 8.12 9.41
N CYS A 236 22.58 7.17 10.31
CA CYS A 236 22.06 7.22 11.68
C CYS A 236 22.40 8.56 12.35
N GLN A 237 23.69 8.94 12.37
CA GLN A 237 24.14 10.20 12.98
C GLN A 237 23.38 11.39 12.41
N ASN A 238 23.41 11.57 11.09
CA ASN A 238 22.90 12.78 10.50
C ASN A 238 21.37 12.87 10.54
N VAL A 239 20.65 11.76 10.31
CA VAL A 239 19.18 11.77 10.41
C VAL A 239 18.75 12.13 11.83
N ILE A 240 19.39 11.55 12.84
CA ILE A 240 19.06 11.84 14.24
C ILE A 240 19.33 13.31 14.56
N GLU A 241 20.46 13.88 14.10
CA GLU A 241 20.78 15.30 14.28
C GLU A 241 19.77 16.22 13.59
N ILE A 242 19.41 15.92 12.34
CA ILE A 242 18.47 16.70 11.53
C ILE A 242 17.08 16.74 12.16
N PHE A 243 16.59 15.60 12.65
CA PHE A 243 15.24 15.47 13.22
C PHE A 243 15.17 15.73 14.73
N TYR A 244 16.31 15.94 15.41
CA TYR A 244 16.37 16.00 16.87
C TYR A 244 15.39 17.04 17.46
N ASP A 245 15.41 18.27 16.94
CA ASP A 245 14.61 19.37 17.49
C ASP A 245 13.11 19.14 17.28
N GLU A 246 12.71 18.69 16.07
CA GLU A 246 11.31 18.38 15.74
C GLU A 246 10.76 17.25 16.60
N ILE A 247 11.48 16.12 16.69
CA ILE A 247 11.05 14.95 17.45
C ILE A 247 11.04 15.26 18.95
N THR A 248 12.04 15.99 19.46
CA THR A 248 12.08 16.39 20.86
C THR A 248 10.93 17.32 21.21
N TYR A 249 10.63 18.30 20.35
CA TYR A 249 9.47 19.17 20.51
C TYR A 249 8.18 18.36 20.54
N LEU A 250 8.00 17.43 19.60
CA LEU A 250 6.81 16.58 19.54
C LEU A 250 6.66 15.74 20.81
N MET A 251 7.69 15.01 21.20
CA MET A 251 7.62 14.10 22.36
C MET A 251 7.27 14.82 23.66
N ARG A 252 7.69 16.09 23.79
CA ARG A 252 7.40 16.94 24.96
C ARG A 252 6.00 17.57 24.93
N ASN A 253 5.40 17.75 23.75
CA ASN A 253 4.17 18.53 23.59
C ASN A 253 2.94 17.72 23.13
N ILE A 254 3.11 16.50 22.61
CA ILE A 254 1.99 15.64 22.22
C ILE A 254 1.42 14.89 23.42
N VAL A 255 0.09 14.82 23.48
CA VAL A 255 -0.65 13.96 24.43
C VAL A 255 -0.72 12.51 23.93
N ALA A 256 -0.49 12.28 22.64
CA ALA A 256 -0.57 10.97 22.00
C ALA A 256 0.34 9.93 22.69
N SER A 257 -0.19 8.72 22.88
CA SER A 257 0.58 7.58 23.36
C SER A 257 1.48 7.03 22.24
N THR A 258 2.50 6.25 22.60
CA THR A 258 3.37 5.59 21.62
C THR A 258 2.60 4.65 20.68
N ASN A 259 1.51 4.04 21.17
CA ASN A 259 0.61 3.25 20.33
C ASN A 259 -0.14 4.11 19.31
N ASP A 260 -0.59 5.30 19.70
CA ASP A 260 -1.30 6.20 18.79
C ASP A 260 -0.38 6.70 17.67
N ILE A 261 0.86 7.05 18.05
CA ILE A 261 1.91 7.45 17.10
C ILE A 261 2.16 6.30 16.12
N CYS A 262 2.43 5.08 16.62
CA CYS A 262 2.66 3.92 15.75
C CYS A 262 1.50 3.60 14.83
N ASN A 263 0.26 3.77 15.27
CA ASN A 263 -0.88 3.56 14.39
C ASN A 263 -0.95 4.58 13.26
N LEU A 264 -0.63 5.85 13.51
CA LEU A 264 -0.59 6.86 12.46
C LEU A 264 0.33 6.44 11.30
N PHE A 265 1.49 5.87 11.63
CA PHE A 265 2.49 5.43 10.65
C PHE A 265 2.18 4.09 10.01
N LEU A 266 1.72 3.13 10.81
CA LEU A 266 1.66 1.73 10.42
C LEU A 266 0.23 1.28 10.05
N GLY A 267 -0.77 2.09 10.37
CA GLY A 267 -2.18 1.88 10.04
C GLY A 267 -2.84 0.72 10.79
N ASP A 268 -3.73 0.03 10.08
CA ASP A 268 -4.60 -1.05 10.56
C ASP A 268 -3.97 -2.11 11.50
N PRO A 269 -2.73 -2.57 11.27
CA PRO A 269 -2.06 -3.55 12.13
C PRO A 269 -1.84 -3.09 13.57
N CYS A 270 -1.83 -1.78 13.83
CA CYS A 270 -1.59 -1.23 15.16
C CYS A 270 -2.82 -1.09 16.07
N LYS A 271 -4.00 -1.57 15.65
CA LYS A 271 -5.32 -1.27 16.25
C LYS A 271 -5.59 0.24 16.32
N TYR A 272 -6.67 0.67 15.69
CA TYR A 272 -6.99 2.09 15.55
C TYR A 272 -7.03 2.82 16.91
N PRO A 273 -6.27 3.90 17.11
CA PRO A 273 -6.24 4.65 18.35
C PRO A 273 -7.48 5.52 18.49
N ASN A 274 -7.82 5.84 19.74
CA ASN A 274 -8.72 6.93 20.04
C ASN A 274 -7.90 8.23 20.11
N LEU A 275 -7.35 8.68 18.97
CA LEU A 275 -6.75 10.01 18.92
C LEU A 275 -7.88 11.07 19.06
N PRO A 276 -7.78 12.01 20.01
CA PRO A 276 -8.85 12.99 20.26
C PRO A 276 -9.15 13.88 19.06
N PHE A 277 -8.20 14.03 18.12
CA PHE A 277 -8.32 14.87 16.93
C PHE A 277 -8.58 14.08 15.63
N ASP A 278 -8.90 12.80 15.73
CA ASP A 278 -9.11 11.93 14.55
C ASP A 278 -10.60 11.74 14.22
N GLN A 279 -11.49 12.39 14.99
CA GLN A 279 -12.94 12.40 14.77
C GLN A 279 -13.42 13.77 14.30
N TRP A 280 -12.94 14.23 13.15
CA TRP A 280 -13.37 15.50 12.55
C TRP A 280 -14.03 15.27 11.18
N SER A 281 -14.92 16.15 10.77
CA SER A 281 -15.44 16.15 9.42
C SER A 281 -15.50 17.56 8.88
N VAL A 282 -15.26 17.69 7.58
CA VAL A 282 -15.44 18.96 6.87
C VAL A 282 -16.91 19.37 6.86
N THR A 283 -17.15 20.68 6.78
CA THR A 283 -18.51 21.22 6.70
C THR A 283 -18.79 21.67 5.28
N PHE A 284 -19.86 21.12 4.70
CA PHE A 284 -20.36 21.52 3.39
C PHE A 284 -21.32 22.70 3.53
N PRO A 285 -21.36 23.60 2.53
CA PRO A 285 -22.42 24.60 2.46
C PRO A 285 -23.78 23.90 2.32
N PRO A 286 -24.89 24.53 2.75
CA PRO A 286 -26.24 23.96 2.70
C PRO A 286 -26.82 23.99 1.27
N VAL A 287 -26.05 23.52 0.30
CA VAL A 287 -26.38 23.47 -1.12
C VAL A 287 -26.55 22.00 -1.50
N PRO A 288 -27.75 21.57 -1.92
CA PRO A 288 -27.99 20.20 -2.34
C PRO A 288 -27.03 19.78 -3.46
N LYS A 289 -26.54 18.55 -3.40
CA LYS A 289 -25.78 17.94 -4.50
C LYS A 289 -26.66 17.95 -5.77
N PRO A 290 -26.17 18.47 -6.91
CA PRO A 290 -26.91 18.40 -8.17
C PRO A 290 -27.25 16.96 -8.54
N PRO A 291 -28.32 16.72 -9.32
CA PRO A 291 -28.64 15.38 -9.81
C PRO A 291 -27.44 14.76 -10.55
N VAL A 292 -27.20 13.47 -10.28
CA VAL A 292 -26.15 12.71 -10.95
C VAL A 292 -26.48 12.63 -12.44
N THR A 293 -25.55 13.08 -13.27
CA THR A 293 -25.64 12.98 -14.73
C THR A 293 -24.69 11.89 -15.21
N PRO A 294 -25.12 10.99 -16.11
CA PRO A 294 -24.22 10.00 -16.69
C PRO A 294 -23.04 10.68 -17.41
N PHE A 295 -21.85 10.10 -17.28
CA PHE A 295 -20.71 10.54 -18.08
C PHE A 295 -21.04 10.35 -19.56
N THR A 296 -20.95 11.44 -20.32
CA THR A 296 -21.11 11.39 -21.77
C THR A 296 -19.71 11.46 -22.38
N PRO A 297 -19.25 10.41 -23.08
CA PRO A 297 -17.98 10.47 -23.79
C PRO A 297 -17.96 11.67 -24.74
N ALA A 298 -16.84 12.39 -24.80
CA ALA A 298 -16.69 13.50 -25.74
C ALA A 298 -16.88 13.01 -27.18
N LYS A 299 -17.49 13.85 -28.03
CA LYS A 299 -17.72 13.51 -29.44
C LYS A 299 -16.39 13.56 -30.19
N ASN A 300 -16.17 12.61 -31.09
CA ASN A 300 -14.99 12.59 -31.94
C ASN A 300 -14.92 13.84 -32.83
N GLY A 301 -13.71 14.35 -33.07
CA GLY A 301 -13.46 15.48 -33.97
C GLY A 301 -13.69 16.87 -33.37
N LEU A 302 -13.99 16.95 -32.07
CA LEU A 302 -14.01 18.22 -31.33
C LEU A 302 -12.58 18.66 -30.94
N PRO A 303 -12.36 19.96 -30.67
CA PRO A 303 -11.07 20.45 -30.20
C PRO A 303 -10.61 19.73 -28.93
N THR A 304 -9.30 19.49 -28.82
CA THR A 304 -8.66 18.88 -27.64
C THR A 304 -7.51 19.75 -27.15
N MET A 305 -7.15 19.60 -25.88
CA MET A 305 -5.90 20.12 -25.33
C MET A 305 -4.90 19.00 -25.08
N ARG A 306 -3.61 19.31 -25.14
CA ARG A 306 -2.53 18.38 -24.79
C ARG A 306 -1.72 18.91 -23.62
N VAL A 307 -1.60 18.09 -22.59
CA VAL A 307 -1.03 18.50 -21.30
C VAL A 307 0.05 17.52 -20.88
N VAL A 308 1.28 18.02 -20.70
CA VAL A 308 2.39 17.21 -20.22
C VAL A 308 2.33 17.15 -18.70
N HIS A 309 2.56 15.97 -18.13
CA HIS A 309 2.70 15.76 -16.70
C HIS A 309 4.09 15.24 -16.38
N ILE A 310 4.82 16.02 -15.58
CA ILE A 310 6.13 15.71 -15.04
C ILE A 310 5.97 15.57 -13.52
N SER A 311 6.54 14.51 -12.95
CA SER A 311 6.53 14.28 -11.51
C SER A 311 7.84 13.64 -11.06
N ASP A 312 8.15 13.79 -9.77
CA ASP A 312 9.23 13.08 -9.08
C ASP A 312 10.56 13.18 -9.86
N THR A 313 11.00 14.41 -10.11
CA THR A 313 12.23 14.65 -10.88
C THR A 313 13.47 14.18 -10.15
N HIS A 314 13.47 14.31 -8.81
CA HIS A 314 14.59 14.03 -7.91
C HIS A 314 15.93 14.32 -8.56
N TYR A 315 16.15 15.61 -8.81
CA TYR A 315 17.38 16.07 -9.43
C TYR A 315 18.54 15.86 -8.46
N ASP A 316 19.46 14.98 -8.82
CA ASP A 316 20.71 14.77 -8.09
C ASP A 316 21.85 15.59 -8.70
N PRO A 317 22.22 16.75 -8.10
CA PRO A 317 23.34 17.54 -8.58
C PRO A 317 24.69 16.83 -8.36
N TYR A 318 24.74 15.78 -7.54
CA TYR A 318 25.95 15.05 -7.19
C TYR A 318 26.08 13.70 -7.91
N TYR A 319 25.14 13.35 -8.77
CA TYR A 319 25.22 12.13 -9.57
C TYR A 319 26.51 12.11 -10.38
N LYS A 320 27.24 11.00 -10.30
CA LYS A 320 28.53 10.83 -10.97
C LYS A 320 28.57 9.49 -11.72
N GLU A 321 28.62 9.58 -13.05
CA GLU A 321 28.89 8.44 -13.92
C GLU A 321 30.15 7.68 -13.45
N GLY A 322 30.07 6.35 -13.44
CA GLY A 322 31.20 5.50 -13.07
C GLY A 322 31.43 5.34 -11.56
N SER A 323 30.68 6.05 -10.72
CA SER A 323 30.74 5.90 -9.26
C SER A 323 30.04 4.61 -8.79
N LEU A 324 30.10 4.31 -7.49
CA LEU A 324 29.49 3.10 -6.95
C LEU A 324 27.96 3.23 -6.90
N ALA A 325 27.26 2.40 -7.66
CA ALA A 325 25.79 2.40 -7.73
C ALA A 325 25.12 1.43 -6.75
N GLU A 326 25.89 0.54 -6.13
CA GLU A 326 25.44 -0.32 -5.03
C GLU A 326 26.28 -0.02 -3.79
N CYS A 327 25.73 0.76 -2.86
CA CYS A 327 26.42 1.28 -1.69
C CYS A 327 25.64 0.99 -0.40
N GLU A 328 26.22 1.31 0.77
CA GLU A 328 25.56 1.08 2.07
C GLU A 328 24.53 2.17 2.45
N TYR A 329 24.27 3.12 1.54
CA TYR A 329 23.36 4.23 1.73
C TYR A 329 22.06 4.01 0.95
N LYS A 330 21.02 4.78 1.28
CA LYS A 330 19.74 4.78 0.54
C LYS A 330 19.76 5.63 -0.74
N LEU A 331 20.92 6.20 -1.08
CA LEU A 331 21.18 6.89 -2.34
C LEU A 331 22.67 6.71 -2.67
N CYS A 332 22.92 6.16 -3.85
CA CYS A 332 24.21 5.82 -4.40
C CYS A 332 24.49 6.66 -5.65
N CYS A 333 25.38 6.18 -6.53
CA CYS A 333 25.74 6.85 -7.77
C CYS A 333 26.37 8.25 -7.60
N ARG A 334 27.01 8.50 -6.44
CA ARG A 334 27.76 9.72 -6.14
C ARG A 334 29.22 9.39 -5.88
N GLU A 335 30.08 10.39 -5.96
CA GLU A 335 31.50 10.22 -5.59
C GLU A 335 31.66 9.74 -4.13
N SER A 336 30.76 10.17 -3.24
CA SER A 336 30.73 9.73 -1.84
C SER A 336 30.19 8.32 -1.62
N SER A 337 29.69 7.63 -2.66
CA SER A 337 29.08 6.30 -2.52
C SER A 337 30.08 5.19 -2.28
N GLY A 338 31.38 5.44 -2.45
CA GLY A 338 32.46 4.51 -2.15
C GLY A 338 33.26 4.09 -3.38
N THR A 339 34.11 3.08 -3.21
CA THR A 339 35.04 2.63 -4.25
C THR A 339 34.44 1.54 -5.12
N VAL A 340 34.49 1.73 -6.43
CA VAL A 340 34.15 0.70 -7.41
C VAL A 340 35.27 -0.34 -7.49
N ARG A 341 34.94 -1.61 -7.23
CA ARG A 341 35.89 -2.73 -7.33
C ARG A 341 35.78 -3.49 -8.65
N LYS A 342 34.59 -3.51 -9.24
CA LYS A 342 34.31 -4.18 -10.52
C LYS A 342 33.51 -3.28 -11.47
N PRO A 343 33.69 -3.41 -12.81
CA PRO A 343 32.99 -2.57 -13.77
C PRO A 343 31.46 -2.59 -13.65
N GLU A 344 30.87 -3.71 -13.26
CA GLU A 344 29.40 -3.89 -13.16
C GLU A 344 28.79 -3.09 -11.99
N GLN A 345 29.62 -2.63 -11.04
CA GLN A 345 29.20 -1.81 -9.91
C GLN A 345 29.11 -0.32 -10.26
N ARG A 346 29.54 0.06 -11.47
CA ARG A 346 29.58 1.45 -11.91
C ARG A 346 28.18 1.96 -12.19
N ALA A 347 27.92 3.18 -11.77
CA ALA A 347 26.77 3.97 -12.16
C ALA A 347 26.80 4.25 -13.66
N GLY A 348 25.65 4.09 -14.31
CA GLY A 348 25.46 4.41 -15.71
C GLY A 348 25.76 5.87 -16.06
N LYS A 349 25.90 6.14 -17.35
CA LYS A 349 26.11 7.49 -17.87
C LYS A 349 24.86 8.36 -17.72
N TRP A 350 23.68 7.79 -17.96
CA TRP A 350 22.39 8.49 -18.03
C TRP A 350 21.50 8.27 -16.80
N GLY A 351 22.02 7.68 -15.74
CA GLY A 351 21.23 7.18 -14.62
C GLY A 351 21.48 5.69 -14.41
N ASP A 352 20.93 5.15 -13.32
CA ASP A 352 21.08 3.75 -12.95
C ASP A 352 19.78 3.21 -12.35
N TYR A 353 19.49 1.92 -12.52
CA TYR A 353 18.27 1.29 -11.98
C TYR A 353 18.35 0.99 -10.47
N ARG A 354 19.54 1.06 -9.85
CA ARG A 354 19.70 0.85 -8.40
C ARG A 354 19.18 2.06 -7.61
N MET A 355 19.57 2.19 -6.33
CA MET A 355 19.23 3.31 -5.45
C MET A 355 19.90 4.63 -5.90
N CYS A 356 19.52 5.16 -7.05
CA CYS A 356 20.13 6.34 -7.67
C CYS A 356 19.07 7.27 -8.25
N ASP A 357 19.28 8.57 -8.06
CA ASP A 357 18.41 9.62 -8.59
C ASP A 357 18.90 10.15 -9.94
N ALA A 358 18.13 11.05 -10.56
CA ALA A 358 18.36 11.47 -11.93
C ALA A 358 19.47 12.54 -12.04
N PRO A 359 20.48 12.34 -12.91
CA PRO A 359 21.43 13.41 -13.22
C PRO A 359 20.78 14.50 -14.10
N LYS A 360 21.24 15.74 -13.97
CA LYS A 360 20.74 16.91 -14.74
C LYS A 360 20.58 16.63 -16.24
N LYS A 361 21.59 16.00 -16.84
CA LYS A 361 21.64 15.65 -18.28
C LYS A 361 20.46 14.79 -18.75
N THR A 362 19.97 13.89 -17.91
CA THR A 362 18.85 13.00 -18.26
C THR A 362 17.55 13.76 -18.17
N ILE A 363 17.39 14.57 -17.11
CA ILE A 363 16.26 15.49 -16.97
C ILE A 363 16.21 16.43 -18.18
N ASP A 364 17.32 17.13 -18.49
CA ASP A 364 17.43 18.04 -19.64
C ASP A 364 17.04 17.34 -20.95
N HIS A 365 17.52 16.12 -21.17
CA HIS A 365 17.21 15.39 -22.40
C HIS A 365 15.72 15.06 -22.51
N ILE A 366 15.09 14.64 -21.41
CA ILE A 366 13.66 14.34 -21.37
C ILE A 366 12.83 15.60 -21.62
N LEU A 367 13.17 16.73 -20.99
CA LEU A 367 12.48 18.00 -21.21
C LEU A 367 12.68 18.52 -22.65
N GLN A 368 13.89 18.36 -23.20
CA GLN A 368 14.17 18.66 -24.62
C GLN A 368 13.36 17.78 -25.56
N HIS A 369 13.16 16.51 -25.23
CA HIS A 369 12.34 15.62 -26.04
C HIS A 369 10.91 16.14 -26.13
N VAL A 370 10.34 16.60 -25.01
CA VAL A 370 9.00 17.20 -24.98
C VAL A 370 8.93 18.40 -25.93
N THR A 371 9.83 19.35 -25.76
CA THR A 371 9.82 20.61 -26.51
C THR A 371 10.09 20.41 -28.00
N ASN A 372 10.91 19.42 -28.38
CA ASN A 372 11.26 19.16 -29.77
C ASN A 372 10.18 18.39 -30.53
N ASN A 373 9.48 17.47 -29.88
CA ASN A 373 8.56 16.53 -30.55
C ASN A 373 7.08 16.86 -30.36
N HIS A 374 6.72 17.63 -29.33
CA HIS A 374 5.33 17.96 -29.01
C HIS A 374 5.14 19.48 -29.06
N LYS A 375 4.82 20.00 -30.25
CA LYS A 375 4.62 21.44 -30.49
C LYS A 375 3.19 21.92 -30.18
N ASP A 376 2.32 20.99 -29.86
CA ASP A 376 0.88 21.17 -29.64
C ASP A 376 0.49 21.11 -28.15
N ILE A 377 1.46 21.25 -27.25
CA ILE A 377 1.22 21.27 -25.80
C ILE A 377 0.62 22.62 -25.38
N ASP A 378 -0.48 22.58 -24.63
CA ASP A 378 -1.16 23.75 -24.08
C ASP A 378 -0.51 24.23 -22.77
N TYR A 379 -0.19 23.31 -21.86
CA TYR A 379 0.44 23.61 -20.57
C TYR A 379 1.11 22.38 -19.95
N ILE A 380 1.89 22.62 -18.90
CA ILE A 380 2.59 21.59 -18.13
C ILE A 380 1.99 21.49 -16.73
N ILE A 381 1.79 20.27 -16.24
CA ILE A 381 1.54 19.95 -14.84
C ILE A 381 2.85 19.43 -14.23
N TRP A 382 3.25 19.95 -13.08
CA TRP A 382 4.49 19.56 -12.41
C TRP A 382 4.28 19.25 -10.92
N THR A 383 4.16 17.97 -10.57
CA THR A 383 3.64 17.57 -9.25
C THR A 383 4.72 17.33 -8.18
N GLY A 384 5.85 18.02 -8.24
CA GLY A 384 6.80 18.09 -7.12
C GLY A 384 7.85 16.98 -7.04
N ASP A 385 8.46 16.86 -5.87
CA ASP A 385 9.60 16.00 -5.52
C ASP A 385 10.86 16.31 -6.35
N LEU A 386 11.48 17.43 -5.95
CA LEU A 386 12.62 18.02 -6.65
C LEU A 386 13.96 17.57 -6.04
N PRO A 387 14.15 17.63 -4.71
CA PRO A 387 15.40 17.19 -4.08
C PRO A 387 15.58 15.67 -4.15
N PRO A 388 16.83 15.18 -4.19
CA PRO A 388 17.11 13.76 -4.23
C PRO A 388 16.86 13.08 -2.87
N HIS A 389 17.01 11.75 -2.81
CA HIS A 389 16.76 10.92 -1.64
C HIS A 389 17.90 10.93 -0.60
N ASP A 390 18.77 11.94 -0.59
CA ASP A 390 19.87 12.10 0.37
C ASP A 390 19.45 12.79 1.66
N ILE A 391 18.32 12.38 2.23
CA ILE A 391 17.65 13.04 3.36
C ILE A 391 18.51 13.21 4.64
N TRP A 392 19.61 12.47 4.74
CA TRP A 392 20.60 12.57 5.82
C TRP A 392 21.71 13.59 5.55
N ASN A 393 21.69 14.24 4.40
CA ASN A 393 22.75 15.14 3.94
C ASN A 393 22.16 16.32 3.15
N GLN A 394 21.09 16.89 3.68
CA GLN A 394 20.42 18.07 3.15
C GLN A 394 20.50 19.24 4.13
N THR A 395 20.22 20.43 3.62
CA THR A 395 20.08 21.67 4.39
C THR A 395 18.97 22.52 3.79
N LYS A 396 18.42 23.49 4.54
CA LYS A 396 17.47 24.48 3.96
C LYS A 396 18.04 25.15 2.70
N SER A 397 19.33 25.49 2.69
CA SER A 397 20.01 26.08 1.53
C SER A 397 20.09 25.15 0.33
N ASP A 398 20.32 23.86 0.54
CA ASP A 398 20.34 22.88 -0.55
C ASP A 398 18.96 22.75 -1.19
N ASN A 399 17.90 22.63 -0.38
CA ASN A 399 16.52 22.53 -0.88
C ASN A 399 16.11 23.80 -1.66
N LEU A 400 16.44 25.00 -1.15
CA LEU A 400 16.20 26.25 -1.89
C LEU A 400 17.00 26.33 -3.20
N ARG A 401 18.23 25.81 -3.22
CA ARG A 401 19.05 25.75 -4.42
C ARG A 401 18.44 24.82 -5.45
N ILE A 402 18.03 23.61 -5.05
CA ILE A 402 17.34 22.67 -5.95
C ILE A 402 16.07 23.29 -6.50
N LEU A 403 15.22 23.90 -5.66
CA LEU A 403 14.00 24.59 -6.12
C LEU A 403 14.31 25.64 -7.19
N LYS A 404 15.33 26.49 -6.98
CA LYS A 404 15.75 27.51 -7.95
C LYS A 404 16.25 26.89 -9.25
N GLU A 405 17.14 25.91 -9.16
CA GLU A 405 17.79 25.29 -10.32
C GLU A 405 16.78 24.53 -11.20
N THR A 406 15.89 23.74 -10.59
CA THR A 406 14.86 23.00 -11.33
C THR A 406 13.78 23.93 -11.87
N SER A 407 13.39 24.98 -11.12
CA SER A 407 12.45 25.98 -11.64
C SER A 407 13.04 26.76 -12.83
N ALA A 408 14.33 27.11 -12.76
CA ALA A 408 15.04 27.72 -13.89
C ALA A 408 15.09 26.77 -15.09
N GLN A 409 15.44 25.51 -14.87
CA GLN A 409 15.44 24.47 -15.90
C GLN A 409 14.07 24.34 -16.59
N MET A 410 12.97 24.33 -15.82
CA MET A 410 11.62 24.31 -16.39
C MET A 410 11.32 25.54 -17.25
N ARG A 411 11.73 26.75 -16.81
CA ARG A 411 11.56 27.99 -17.60
C ARG A 411 12.41 28.00 -18.87
N GLU A 412 13.62 27.45 -18.82
CA GLU A 412 14.54 27.37 -19.96
C GLU A 412 14.00 26.45 -21.05
N HIS A 413 13.48 25.27 -20.68
CA HIS A 413 12.90 24.33 -21.64
C HIS A 413 11.51 24.76 -22.10
N PHE A 414 10.70 25.37 -21.24
CA PHE A 414 9.31 25.75 -21.55
C PHE A 414 9.06 27.27 -21.47
N PRO A 415 9.77 28.11 -22.25
CA PRO A 415 9.70 29.57 -22.09
C PRO A 415 8.34 30.17 -22.44
N ASN A 416 7.52 29.47 -23.24
CA ASN A 416 6.24 29.95 -23.74
C ASN A 416 5.03 29.15 -23.18
N LEU A 417 5.26 28.20 -22.27
CA LEU A 417 4.19 27.41 -21.67
C LEU A 417 4.05 27.77 -20.20
N ILE A 418 2.81 27.72 -19.71
CA ILE A 418 2.53 27.86 -18.28
C ILE A 418 2.78 26.50 -17.62
N VAL A 419 3.51 26.52 -16.51
CA VAL A 419 3.69 25.36 -15.63
C VAL A 419 2.79 25.55 -14.41
N TYR A 420 1.93 24.57 -14.15
CA TYR A 420 1.10 24.50 -12.95
C TYR A 420 1.68 23.48 -11.97
N PRO A 421 2.37 23.94 -10.91
CA PRO A 421 3.04 23.04 -10.00
C PRO A 421 2.14 22.55 -8.86
N ALA A 422 2.51 21.43 -8.24
CA ALA A 422 2.08 21.00 -6.91
C ALA A 422 3.32 20.64 -6.07
N LEU A 423 3.18 20.71 -4.75
CA LEU A 423 4.30 20.55 -3.83
C LEU A 423 4.50 19.09 -3.43
N GLY A 424 5.72 18.57 -3.59
CA GLY A 424 6.12 17.25 -3.11
C GLY A 424 6.47 17.19 -1.63
N ASN A 425 6.83 16.01 -1.14
CA ASN A 425 7.24 15.80 0.25
C ASN A 425 8.74 15.93 0.48
N HIS A 426 9.56 15.90 -0.58
CA HIS A 426 11.01 16.08 -0.51
C HIS A 426 11.47 17.54 -0.47
N GLU A 427 10.60 18.50 -0.74
CA GLU A 427 10.96 19.91 -0.85
C GLU A 427 11.35 20.58 0.47
N SER A 428 10.78 20.14 1.60
CA SER A 428 11.11 20.72 2.91
C SER A 428 12.35 20.09 3.54
N TYR A 429 12.90 20.80 4.51
CA TYR A 429 13.98 20.33 5.37
C TYR A 429 13.56 20.49 6.84
N PRO A 430 13.54 19.40 7.63
CA PRO A 430 13.74 18.00 7.23
C PRO A 430 12.69 17.48 6.24
N VAL A 431 12.97 16.37 5.54
CA VAL A 431 12.02 15.74 4.60
C VAL A 431 10.67 15.45 5.27
N ASN A 432 9.57 15.65 4.55
CA ASN A 432 8.18 15.56 5.04
C ASN A 432 7.77 16.59 6.12
N SER A 433 8.67 17.46 6.60
CA SER A 433 8.35 18.43 7.64
C SER A 433 7.59 19.61 7.05
N PHE A 434 6.27 19.60 7.19
CA PHE A 434 5.38 20.67 6.71
C PHE A 434 4.42 21.10 7.82
N PRO A 435 4.90 21.91 8.77
CA PRO A 435 4.09 22.40 9.87
C PRO A 435 2.89 23.20 9.36
N PRO A 436 1.70 22.99 9.95
CA PRO A 436 0.55 23.83 9.70
C PRO A 436 0.84 25.31 10.08
N PRO A 437 0.20 26.31 9.45
CA PRO A 437 0.53 27.74 9.61
C PRO A 437 0.39 28.33 11.02
N LYS A 438 -0.14 27.55 11.98
CA LYS A 438 -0.27 27.94 13.39
C LYS A 438 1.04 27.83 14.17
N TYR A 439 2.04 27.12 13.64
CA TYR A 439 3.38 27.00 14.23
C TYR A 439 4.28 28.07 13.61
N LYS A 440 4.45 29.21 14.28
CA LYS A 440 5.19 30.38 13.75
C LYS A 440 6.62 30.52 14.28
N ASP A 441 7.03 29.63 15.18
CA ASP A 441 8.31 29.72 15.87
C ASP A 441 9.37 28.85 15.16
N ASP A 442 10.06 27.96 15.87
CA ASP A 442 11.21 27.18 15.37
C ASP A 442 10.94 26.32 14.11
N PHE A 443 9.66 26.10 13.78
CA PHE A 443 9.21 25.32 12.63
C PHE A 443 8.58 26.19 11.52
N ASP A 444 8.78 27.50 11.53
CA ASP A 444 8.22 28.35 10.47
C ASP A 444 8.70 27.94 9.06
N MET A 445 7.77 27.93 8.10
CA MET A 445 7.99 27.56 6.71
C MET A 445 8.14 28.75 5.77
N SER A 446 8.14 29.99 6.28
CA SER A 446 8.32 31.19 5.43
C SER A 446 9.59 31.14 4.58
N TRP A 447 10.69 30.60 5.12
CA TRP A 447 11.97 30.43 4.41
C TRP A 447 11.80 29.68 3.08
N PHE A 448 10.86 28.74 3.04
CA PHE A 448 10.57 27.92 1.86
C PHE A 448 9.40 28.49 1.06
N TYR A 449 8.23 28.75 1.69
CA TYR A 449 7.03 29.20 0.97
C TYR A 449 7.17 30.58 0.34
N ASP A 450 7.95 31.51 0.93
CA ASP A 450 8.23 32.79 0.28
C ASP A 450 9.07 32.60 -0.98
N LYS A 451 10.02 31.65 -0.95
CA LYS A 451 10.85 31.35 -2.11
C LYS A 451 10.09 30.55 -3.16
N LEU A 452 9.20 29.66 -2.74
CA LEU A 452 8.27 28.94 -3.59
C LEU A 452 7.39 29.90 -4.39
N ASP A 453 6.77 30.88 -3.70
CA ASP A 453 6.00 31.95 -4.36
C ASP A 453 6.85 32.73 -5.36
N GLU A 454 8.09 33.09 -5.01
CA GLU A 454 8.97 33.82 -5.92
C GLU A 454 9.23 33.06 -7.22
N GLU A 455 9.54 31.77 -7.16
CA GLU A 455 9.77 30.96 -8.35
C GLU A 455 8.47 30.69 -9.13
N TRP A 456 7.36 30.41 -8.43
CA TRP A 456 6.09 30.07 -9.06
C TRP A 456 5.38 31.26 -9.71
N ARG A 457 5.62 32.49 -9.23
CA ARG A 457 5.09 33.73 -9.85
C ARG A 457 5.59 33.99 -11.27
N HIS A 458 6.57 33.23 -11.76
CA HIS A 458 6.94 33.26 -13.17
C HIS A 458 5.87 32.63 -14.08
N TRP A 459 5.02 31.75 -13.54
CA TRP A 459 3.94 31.10 -14.27
C TRP A 459 2.55 31.48 -13.74
N LEU A 460 2.45 31.73 -12.43
CA LEU A 460 1.18 31.93 -11.74
C LEU A 460 0.83 33.41 -11.55
N PRO A 461 -0.45 33.77 -11.61
CA PRO A 461 -0.89 35.13 -11.36
C PRO A 461 -0.71 35.54 -9.89
N LYS A 462 -0.58 36.84 -9.64
CA LYS A 462 -0.24 37.40 -8.31
C LYS A 462 -1.25 37.07 -7.20
N ASP A 463 -2.50 36.79 -7.55
CA ASP A 463 -3.55 36.45 -6.59
C ASP A 463 -3.35 35.07 -5.93
N THR A 464 -2.55 34.17 -6.51
CA THR A 464 -2.18 32.89 -5.89
C THR A 464 -1.21 33.05 -4.72
N SER A 465 -0.45 34.16 -4.67
CA SER A 465 0.65 34.35 -3.73
C SER A 465 0.24 34.23 -2.27
N ALA A 466 -0.97 34.70 -1.91
CA ALA A 466 -1.42 34.69 -0.52
C ALA A 466 -1.62 33.26 0.02
N THR A 467 -2.15 32.34 -0.79
CA THR A 467 -2.34 30.95 -0.37
C THR A 467 -1.05 30.14 -0.47
N ILE A 468 -0.21 30.40 -1.47
CA ILE A 468 1.11 29.77 -1.61
C ILE A 468 1.98 30.10 -0.38
N LYS A 469 2.14 31.38 -0.04
CA LYS A 469 2.94 31.82 1.11
C LYS A 469 2.37 31.33 2.44
N ARG A 470 1.05 31.15 2.53
CA ARG A 470 0.41 30.64 3.73
C ARG A 470 0.66 29.14 3.92
N ALA A 471 0.55 28.34 2.86
CA ALA A 471 0.43 26.90 3.03
C ALA A 471 0.76 26.05 1.78
N GLY A 472 1.32 26.64 0.71
CA GLY A 472 1.79 25.90 -0.47
C GLY A 472 0.70 25.40 -1.43
N TYR A 473 -0.57 25.76 -1.23
CA TYR A 473 -1.67 25.43 -2.14
C TYR A 473 -2.21 26.69 -2.86
N PHE A 474 -2.88 26.53 -4.01
CA PHE A 474 -3.48 27.64 -4.75
C PHE A 474 -4.61 27.22 -5.70
N SER A 475 -5.40 28.21 -6.14
CA SER A 475 -6.36 28.08 -7.23
C SER A 475 -6.02 29.06 -8.36
N THR A 476 -6.22 28.66 -9.61
CA THR A 476 -6.02 29.56 -10.76
C THR A 476 -6.85 29.12 -11.96
N MET A 477 -7.24 30.07 -12.81
CA MET A 477 -7.94 29.76 -14.07
C MET A 477 -6.94 29.37 -15.15
N VAL A 478 -7.23 28.28 -15.86
CA VAL A 478 -6.44 27.87 -17.04
C VAL A 478 -7.00 28.56 -18.28
N LYS A 479 -8.32 28.45 -18.46
CA LYS A 479 -9.12 29.04 -19.53
C LYS A 479 -10.52 29.34 -18.98
N PRO A 480 -11.37 30.12 -19.66
CA PRO A 480 -12.78 30.25 -19.28
C PRO A 480 -13.40 28.86 -19.05
N LYS A 481 -14.10 28.67 -17.93
CA LYS A 481 -14.73 27.41 -17.51
C LYS A 481 -13.80 26.27 -17.07
N LEU A 482 -12.47 26.44 -17.06
CA LEU A 482 -11.55 25.46 -16.50
C LEU A 482 -10.64 26.08 -15.42
N LYS A 483 -10.74 25.56 -14.20
CA LYS A 483 -9.93 25.96 -13.06
C LYS A 483 -9.01 24.82 -12.61
N ILE A 484 -7.79 25.17 -12.21
CA ILE A 484 -6.88 24.27 -11.49
C ILE A 484 -6.91 24.59 -10.00
N LEU A 485 -6.98 23.54 -9.17
CA LEU A 485 -6.75 23.60 -7.73
C LEU A 485 -5.52 22.74 -7.42
N SER A 486 -4.43 23.36 -6.99
CA SER A 486 -3.21 22.67 -6.58
C SER A 486 -3.14 22.57 -5.06
N LEU A 487 -3.08 21.34 -4.54
CA LEU A 487 -3.13 21.00 -3.12
C LEU A 487 -1.73 20.73 -2.57
N ASN A 488 -1.52 21.04 -1.29
CA ASN A 488 -0.37 20.62 -0.52
C ASN A 488 -0.68 19.32 0.22
N MET A 489 -0.44 18.20 -0.45
CA MET A 489 -0.75 16.86 0.07
C MET A 489 0.10 16.48 1.29
N ASN A 490 1.11 17.27 1.67
CA ASN A 490 1.86 17.08 2.91
C ASN A 490 1.00 17.27 4.17
N PHE A 491 -0.16 17.93 4.06
CA PHE A 491 -1.15 18.00 5.15
C PHE A 491 -1.96 16.73 5.35
N CYS A 492 -1.85 15.77 4.44
CA CYS A 492 -2.31 14.41 4.67
C CYS A 492 -1.16 13.42 4.87
N ASN A 493 0.10 13.80 4.71
CA ASN A 493 1.23 12.88 4.82
C ASN A 493 1.40 12.36 6.26
N ASN A 494 1.33 11.05 6.45
CA ASN A 494 1.54 10.39 7.73
C ASN A 494 3.00 10.48 8.21
N LYS A 495 3.95 10.81 7.33
CA LYS A 495 5.36 11.10 7.64
C LYS A 495 5.60 12.56 8.04
N ASN A 496 4.60 13.42 7.96
CA ASN A 496 4.65 14.78 8.52
C ASN A 496 4.35 14.71 10.02
N TRP A 497 5.38 14.50 10.83
CA TRP A 497 5.25 14.22 12.26
C TRP A 497 4.56 15.36 13.03
N LEU A 498 4.66 16.59 12.54
CA LEU A 498 4.03 17.78 13.13
C LEU A 498 2.49 17.72 13.10
N LEU A 499 1.90 16.86 12.27
CA LEU A 499 0.45 16.62 12.27
C LEU A 499 -0.03 15.87 13.53
N LEU A 500 0.84 15.17 14.26
CA LEU A 500 0.50 14.51 15.54
C LEU A 500 -0.05 15.49 16.58
N MET A 501 0.32 16.76 16.48
CA MET A 501 -0.18 17.81 17.36
C MET A 501 -1.65 18.16 17.07
N ASN A 502 -2.06 18.14 15.80
CA ASN A 502 -3.45 18.31 15.38
C ASN A 502 -3.62 17.94 13.89
N THR A 503 -4.34 16.87 13.64
CA THR A 503 -4.65 16.33 12.31
C THR A 503 -5.90 16.94 11.67
N THR A 504 -6.62 17.83 12.38
CA THR A 504 -7.88 18.42 11.89
C THR A 504 -7.59 19.47 10.82
N ASP A 505 -7.98 19.17 9.58
CA ASP A 505 -7.90 20.04 8.40
C ASP A 505 -6.73 21.05 8.44
N PRO A 506 -5.47 20.59 8.37
CA PRO A 506 -4.32 21.47 8.48
C PRO A 506 -4.38 22.59 7.44
N ALA A 507 -4.00 23.81 7.87
CA ALA A 507 -4.15 25.05 7.10
C ALA A 507 -5.59 25.43 6.68
N GLN A 508 -6.60 24.65 7.05
CA GLN A 508 -7.99 24.70 6.53
C GLN A 508 -8.05 24.43 5.02
N GLU A 509 -7.18 23.55 4.52
CA GLU A 509 -7.05 23.25 3.10
C GLU A 509 -8.31 22.59 2.54
N LEU A 510 -8.88 21.58 3.20
CA LEU A 510 -10.10 20.91 2.71
C LEU A 510 -11.31 21.85 2.78
N GLN A 511 -11.40 22.69 3.83
CA GLN A 511 -12.45 23.69 3.88
C GLN A 511 -12.28 24.77 2.80
N TRP A 512 -11.05 25.12 2.42
CA TRP A 512 -10.76 25.97 1.26
C TRP A 512 -11.14 25.28 -0.06
N LEU A 513 -10.80 24.00 -0.23
CA LEU A 513 -11.16 23.20 -1.40
C LEU A 513 -12.68 23.16 -1.62
N ILE A 514 -13.47 22.95 -0.56
CA ILE A 514 -14.94 23.00 -0.61
C ILE A 514 -15.42 24.36 -1.13
N ARG A 515 -14.84 25.47 -0.65
CA ARG A 515 -15.24 26.82 -1.10
C ARG A 515 -14.94 27.01 -2.58
N GLU A 516 -13.76 26.60 -3.04
CA GLU A 516 -13.37 26.71 -4.46
C GLU A 516 -14.24 25.85 -5.37
N LEU A 517 -14.52 24.61 -4.99
CA LEU A 517 -15.39 23.70 -5.74
C LEU A 517 -16.82 24.21 -5.77
N GLN A 518 -17.35 24.73 -4.66
CA GLN A 518 -18.69 25.29 -4.61
C GLN A 518 -18.81 26.53 -5.53
N GLN A 519 -17.81 27.41 -5.52
CA GLN A 519 -17.79 28.55 -6.42
C GLN A 519 -17.73 28.12 -7.88
N SER A 520 -16.96 27.08 -8.18
CA SER A 520 -16.86 26.51 -9.54
C SER A 520 -18.19 25.90 -9.98
N GLU A 521 -18.88 25.17 -9.09
CA GLU A 521 -20.23 24.63 -9.32
C GLU A 521 -21.24 25.75 -9.64
N TYR A 522 -21.23 26.86 -8.90
CA TYR A 522 -22.10 28.02 -9.18
C TYR A 522 -21.82 28.68 -10.53
N LYS A 523 -20.54 28.76 -10.90
CA LYS A 523 -20.11 29.35 -12.17
C LYS A 523 -20.16 28.37 -13.35
N LYS A 524 -20.55 27.10 -13.10
CA LYS A 524 -20.52 26.02 -14.08
C LYS A 524 -19.13 25.82 -14.70
N GLU A 525 -18.09 26.02 -13.88
CA GLU A 525 -16.70 25.72 -14.21
C GLU A 525 -16.41 24.24 -13.94
N LYS A 526 -15.50 23.65 -14.71
CA LYS A 526 -14.87 22.37 -14.39
C LYS A 526 -13.55 22.58 -13.67
N VAL A 527 -13.17 21.58 -12.88
CA VAL A 527 -11.98 21.64 -12.05
C VAL A 527 -11.05 20.46 -12.33
N HIS A 528 -9.78 20.78 -12.51
CA HIS A 528 -8.68 19.82 -12.39
C HIS A 528 -8.00 19.99 -11.04
N ILE A 529 -7.77 18.88 -10.33
CA ILE A 529 -7.05 18.90 -9.05
C ILE A 529 -5.64 18.37 -9.27
N LEU A 530 -4.65 19.10 -8.76
CA LEU A 530 -3.24 18.69 -8.72
C LEU A 530 -2.84 18.41 -7.27
N GLY A 531 -2.02 17.39 -7.07
CA GLY A 531 -1.36 17.13 -5.80
C GLY A 531 -0.15 16.25 -6.02
N HIS A 532 0.59 15.96 -4.94
CA HIS A 532 1.71 15.05 -4.99
C HIS A 532 1.32 13.64 -4.50
N ILE A 533 1.16 13.46 -3.18
CA ILE A 533 0.74 12.19 -2.58
C ILE A 533 -0.70 11.87 -2.99
N PRO A 534 -0.97 10.69 -3.61
CA PRO A 534 -2.33 10.33 -3.96
C PRO A 534 -3.19 10.07 -2.72
N PRO A 535 -4.47 10.48 -2.74
CA PRO A 535 -5.33 10.46 -1.56
C PRO A 535 -5.69 9.04 -1.08
N GLY A 536 -5.66 8.04 -1.96
CA GLY A 536 -5.86 6.63 -1.63
C GLY A 536 -4.62 5.93 -1.08
N HIS A 537 -3.44 6.54 -1.24
CA HIS A 537 -2.17 5.98 -0.80
C HIS A 537 -2.07 5.88 0.72
N ALA A 538 -1.35 4.88 1.23
CA ALA A 538 -1.21 4.63 2.67
C ALA A 538 -0.52 5.77 3.42
N ASP A 539 0.30 6.55 2.72
CA ASP A 539 0.94 7.75 3.27
C ASP A 539 -0.06 8.88 3.54
N CYS A 540 -1.26 8.84 2.96
CA CYS A 540 -2.29 9.82 3.28
C CYS A 540 -3.06 9.39 4.54
N LEU A 541 -3.22 10.27 5.51
CA LEU A 541 -3.92 10.05 6.76
C LEU A 541 -5.37 9.64 6.48
N LYS A 542 -5.80 8.52 7.09
CA LYS A 542 -7.12 7.93 6.87
C LYS A 542 -8.24 8.96 6.95
N ARG A 543 -8.26 9.77 8.01
CA ARG A 543 -9.37 10.72 8.22
C ARG A 543 -9.34 11.90 7.26
N TRP A 544 -8.15 12.36 6.85
CA TRP A 544 -8.03 13.38 5.81
C TRP A 544 -8.54 12.83 4.48
N SER A 545 -8.08 11.63 4.11
CA SER A 545 -8.50 10.91 2.90
C SER A 545 -10.02 10.67 2.87
N GLU A 546 -10.64 10.31 4.01
CA GLU A 546 -12.10 10.19 4.13
C GLU A 546 -12.85 11.47 3.80
N ASN A 547 -12.37 12.61 4.29
CA ASN A 547 -12.99 13.90 4.01
C ASN A 547 -12.77 14.32 2.57
N TYR A 548 -11.56 14.12 2.02
CA TYR A 548 -11.29 14.34 0.60
C TYR A 548 -12.21 13.50 -0.29
N TYR A 549 -12.36 12.22 0.01
CA TYR A 549 -13.25 11.30 -0.72
C TYR A 549 -14.71 11.77 -0.73
N LYS A 550 -15.21 12.30 0.40
CA LYS A 550 -16.55 12.92 0.51
C LYS A 550 -16.68 14.17 -0.35
N ILE A 551 -15.64 15.01 -0.37
CA ILE A 551 -15.60 16.23 -1.17
C ILE A 551 -15.68 15.88 -2.66
N ILE A 552 -14.86 14.94 -3.13
CA ILE A 552 -14.91 14.49 -4.53
C ILE A 552 -16.27 13.91 -4.88
N ASN A 553 -16.89 13.12 -3.98
CA ASN A 553 -18.22 12.59 -4.20
C ASN A 553 -19.31 13.67 -4.23
N ARG A 554 -19.22 14.72 -3.40
CA ARG A 554 -20.17 15.85 -3.42
C ARG A 554 -20.05 16.65 -4.72
N TYR A 555 -18.84 16.81 -5.24
CA TYR A 555 -18.54 17.65 -6.41
C TYR A 555 -18.21 16.83 -7.67
N GLU A 556 -18.72 15.61 -7.78
CA GLU A 556 -18.41 14.69 -8.91
C GLU A 556 -18.76 15.26 -10.29
N SER A 557 -19.73 16.18 -10.38
CA SER A 557 -20.11 16.86 -11.62
C SER A 557 -19.23 18.07 -11.94
N THR A 558 -18.41 18.53 -10.99
CA THR A 558 -17.53 19.71 -11.11
C THR A 558 -16.08 19.29 -11.32
N VAL A 559 -15.60 18.26 -10.62
CA VAL A 559 -14.23 17.73 -10.76
C VAL A 559 -14.14 16.85 -12.01
N ALA A 560 -13.42 17.32 -13.03
CA ALA A 560 -13.29 16.62 -14.31
C ALA A 560 -12.07 15.69 -14.39
N ALA A 561 -11.00 15.98 -13.64
CA ALA A 561 -9.81 15.14 -13.55
C ALA A 561 -8.99 15.45 -12.29
N GLN A 562 -8.17 14.49 -11.85
CA GLN A 562 -7.21 14.67 -10.77
C GLN A 562 -5.84 14.07 -11.16
N PHE A 563 -4.75 14.72 -10.76
CA PHE A 563 -3.39 14.37 -11.19
C PHE A 563 -2.41 14.39 -9.99
N PHE A 564 -1.73 13.27 -9.76
CA PHE A 564 -0.84 13.01 -8.62
C PHE A 564 0.48 12.35 -9.04
N GLY A 565 1.46 12.24 -8.14
CA GLY A 565 2.78 11.63 -8.34
C GLY A 565 3.14 10.70 -7.17
N HIS A 566 4.33 10.89 -6.58
CA HIS A 566 4.81 10.31 -5.32
C HIS A 566 5.16 8.82 -5.35
N THR A 567 4.31 8.01 -5.99
CA THR A 567 4.51 6.55 -5.98
C THR A 567 5.59 6.11 -6.96
N HIS A 568 6.00 7.00 -7.87
CA HIS A 568 6.93 6.76 -8.98
C HIS A 568 6.44 5.81 -10.08
N PHE A 569 5.36 5.08 -9.83
CA PHE A 569 4.80 4.08 -10.74
C PHE A 569 3.69 4.64 -11.64
N ASP A 570 3.43 3.93 -12.75
CA ASP A 570 2.30 4.23 -13.62
C ASP A 570 1.03 3.57 -13.09
N GLU A 571 0.17 4.33 -12.42
CA GLU A 571 -1.08 3.82 -11.84
C GLU A 571 -2.19 4.88 -11.75
N PHE A 572 -3.30 4.52 -11.10
CA PHE A 572 -4.46 5.38 -10.93
C PHE A 572 -5.28 4.94 -9.71
N GLU A 573 -6.18 5.79 -9.23
CA GLU A 573 -7.14 5.46 -8.18
C GLU A 573 -8.57 5.79 -8.62
N ILE A 574 -9.48 4.83 -8.43
CA ILE A 574 -10.91 4.99 -8.71
C ILE A 574 -11.65 5.42 -7.44
N PHE A 575 -12.49 6.43 -7.59
CA PHE A 575 -13.46 6.87 -6.61
C PHE A 575 -14.83 6.30 -6.94
N TYR A 576 -15.60 5.99 -5.90
CA TYR A 576 -16.95 5.43 -5.98
C TYR A 576 -17.92 6.22 -5.11
N ASP A 577 -19.19 6.16 -5.47
CA ASP A 577 -20.28 6.77 -4.69
C ASP A 577 -20.35 6.19 -3.28
N GLU A 578 -20.61 7.05 -2.29
CA GLU A 578 -20.66 6.64 -0.88
C GLU A 578 -21.87 5.75 -0.56
N GLN A 579 -22.99 5.93 -1.27
CA GLN A 579 -24.22 5.16 -1.04
C GLN A 579 -24.27 3.94 -1.97
N ASN A 580 -24.03 4.16 -3.27
CA ASN A 580 -23.93 3.11 -4.26
C ASN A 580 -22.46 2.82 -4.58
N THR A 581 -21.84 2.02 -3.73
CA THR A 581 -20.41 1.66 -3.77
C THR A 581 -19.96 0.94 -5.07
N ASN A 582 -20.89 0.56 -5.95
CA ASN A 582 -20.62 -0.03 -7.27
C ASN A 582 -20.57 1.01 -8.40
N ARG A 583 -20.84 2.29 -8.13
CA ARG A 583 -20.84 3.35 -9.13
C ARG A 583 -19.52 4.14 -9.05
N PRO A 584 -18.59 3.98 -10.00
CA PRO A 584 -17.40 4.80 -10.03
C PRO A 584 -17.75 6.24 -10.43
N THR A 585 -17.17 7.22 -9.74
CA THR A 585 -17.53 8.65 -9.78
C THR A 585 -16.39 9.57 -10.20
N ASN A 586 -15.14 9.15 -10.01
CA ASN A 586 -13.98 9.95 -10.40
C ASN A 586 -12.72 9.09 -10.54
N ILE A 587 -11.67 9.65 -11.13
CA ILE A 587 -10.36 9.00 -11.31
C ILE A 587 -9.28 9.99 -10.91
N ALA A 588 -8.30 9.51 -10.14
CA ALA A 588 -7.03 10.17 -9.94
C ALA A 588 -5.95 9.46 -10.75
N TYR A 589 -5.31 10.19 -11.66
CA TYR A 589 -4.18 9.67 -12.43
C TYR A 589 -2.90 9.89 -11.67
N ILE A 590 -2.12 8.83 -11.46
CA ILE A 590 -0.83 8.90 -10.79
C ILE A 590 0.24 8.81 -11.88
N GLY A 591 0.93 9.93 -12.10
CA GLY A 591 2.01 10.06 -13.07
C GLY A 591 3.25 9.35 -12.57
N ALA A 592 3.84 8.50 -13.41
CA ALA A 592 5.08 7.84 -13.07
C ALA A 592 6.25 8.84 -13.01
N SER A 593 7.28 8.50 -12.26
CA SER A 593 8.39 9.41 -11.98
C SER A 593 9.28 9.69 -13.19
N LEU A 594 9.94 10.84 -13.19
CA LEU A 594 11.08 11.09 -14.06
C LEU A 594 12.36 10.47 -13.47
N THR A 595 12.53 10.40 -12.15
CA THR A 595 13.67 9.67 -11.56
C THR A 595 13.64 8.17 -11.90
N PRO A 596 14.80 7.51 -12.09
CA PRO A 596 14.86 6.06 -12.13
C PRO A 596 14.74 5.42 -10.74
N TYR A 597 14.80 6.22 -9.66
CA TYR A 597 14.74 5.75 -8.27
C TYR A 597 13.41 5.04 -7.96
N GLU A 598 13.39 3.77 -7.61
CA GLU A 598 14.40 2.79 -8.00
C GLU A 598 13.78 1.77 -8.93
N ASP A 599 14.62 1.02 -9.65
CA ASP A 599 14.21 -0.03 -10.56
C ASP A 599 13.30 0.41 -11.72
N LEU A 600 13.37 1.69 -12.10
CA LEU A 600 12.48 2.27 -13.11
C LEU A 600 13.25 2.89 -14.28
N ASN A 601 12.64 2.85 -15.47
CA ASN A 601 13.03 3.80 -16.51
C ASN A 601 12.52 5.20 -16.12
N PRO A 602 13.27 6.29 -16.38
CA PRO A 602 12.72 7.64 -16.37
C PRO A 602 11.56 7.79 -17.36
N GLY A 603 10.59 8.68 -17.09
CA GLY A 603 9.51 8.93 -18.03
C GLY A 603 8.70 10.19 -17.77
N TYR A 604 7.74 10.47 -18.67
CA TYR A 604 6.70 11.48 -18.51
C TYR A 604 5.42 11.05 -19.23
N ARG A 605 4.32 11.75 -18.95
CA ARG A 605 3.01 11.49 -19.56
C ARG A 605 2.49 12.70 -20.32
N ILE A 606 1.71 12.46 -21.38
CA ILE A 606 0.89 13.48 -22.03
C ILE A 606 -0.58 13.05 -21.98
N TYR A 607 -1.43 13.93 -21.46
CA TYR A 607 -2.88 13.76 -21.48
C TYR A 607 -3.46 14.46 -22.70
N THR A 608 -4.40 13.78 -23.37
CA THR A 608 -5.33 14.43 -24.30
C THR A 608 -6.60 14.73 -23.53
N ILE A 609 -6.98 16.00 -23.44
CA ILE A 609 -8.11 16.50 -22.66
C ILE A 609 -9.15 17.10 -23.61
N ASP A 610 -10.42 16.96 -23.28
CA ASP A 610 -11.51 17.61 -23.99
C ASP A 610 -11.31 19.14 -24.00
N GLY A 611 -11.36 19.74 -25.19
CA GLY A 611 -10.89 21.12 -25.42
C GLY A 611 -11.96 22.18 -25.24
N ASP A 612 -11.64 23.41 -25.65
CA ASP A 612 -12.55 24.55 -25.53
C ASP A 612 -13.66 24.50 -26.58
N HIS A 613 -14.85 24.07 -26.16
CA HIS A 613 -16.08 24.10 -26.96
C HIS A 613 -17.32 24.20 -26.05
N PRO A 614 -18.52 24.55 -26.59
CA PRO A 614 -19.70 24.86 -25.77
C PRO A 614 -20.11 23.77 -24.77
N ASP A 615 -19.99 22.50 -25.18
CA ASP A 615 -20.36 21.31 -24.41
C ASP A 615 -19.15 20.59 -23.77
N SER A 616 -18.03 21.30 -23.55
CA SER A 616 -16.79 20.67 -23.07
C SER A 616 -16.95 20.03 -21.70
N THR A 617 -16.52 18.77 -21.63
CA THR A 617 -16.46 18.00 -20.39
C THR A 617 -15.21 18.32 -19.58
N TRP A 618 -14.16 18.83 -20.25
CA TRP A 618 -12.80 19.01 -19.73
C TRP A 618 -12.19 17.74 -19.12
N MET A 619 -12.71 16.56 -19.48
CA MET A 619 -12.22 15.27 -18.99
C MET A 619 -11.01 14.79 -19.79
N VAL A 620 -10.22 13.90 -19.20
CA VAL A 620 -9.16 13.19 -19.92
C VAL A 620 -9.80 12.21 -20.92
N LEU A 621 -9.42 12.34 -22.19
CA LEU A 621 -9.91 11.53 -23.30
C LEU A 621 -9.00 10.34 -23.60
N ASP A 622 -7.69 10.55 -23.48
CA ASP A 622 -6.65 9.52 -23.56
C ASP A 622 -5.39 10.01 -22.84
N HIS A 623 -4.44 9.11 -22.60
CA HIS A 623 -3.08 9.51 -22.23
C HIS A 623 -2.05 8.64 -22.94
N GLU A 624 -0.88 9.21 -23.19
CA GLU A 624 0.29 8.52 -23.70
C GLU A 624 1.48 8.65 -22.74
N ASN A 625 2.27 7.58 -22.67
CA ASN A 625 3.40 7.48 -21.77
C ASN A 625 4.68 7.32 -22.58
N TRP A 626 5.69 8.10 -22.20
CA TRP A 626 7.01 8.11 -22.82
C TRP A 626 8.05 7.76 -21.77
N ILE A 627 9.02 6.92 -22.15
CA ILE A 627 10.11 6.52 -21.27
C ILE A 627 11.46 6.85 -21.90
N PHE A 628 12.44 7.13 -21.06
CA PHE A 628 13.84 7.09 -21.42
C PHE A 628 14.33 5.66 -21.18
N ASP A 629 14.71 4.94 -22.25
CA ASP A 629 15.21 3.58 -22.11
C ASP A 629 16.63 3.62 -21.56
N LEU A 630 16.75 3.42 -20.25
CA LEU A 630 17.99 3.63 -19.52
C LEU A 630 19.04 2.56 -19.86
N ASP A 631 18.63 1.29 -20.03
CA ASP A 631 19.50 0.19 -20.45
C ASP A 631 20.08 0.46 -21.84
N ALA A 632 19.23 0.74 -22.83
CA ALA A 632 19.66 1.05 -24.19
C ALA A 632 20.57 2.28 -24.22
N SER A 633 20.20 3.33 -23.48
CA SER A 633 20.96 4.58 -23.47
C SER A 633 22.35 4.45 -22.86
N ASN A 634 22.48 3.64 -21.81
CA ASN A 634 23.76 3.36 -21.18
C ASN A 634 24.63 2.43 -22.02
N LYS A 635 24.03 1.43 -22.69
CA LYS A 635 24.75 0.49 -23.56
C LYS A 635 25.29 1.14 -24.83
N ASP A 636 24.47 1.96 -25.49
CA ASP A 636 24.85 2.62 -26.75
C ASP A 636 25.57 3.96 -26.51
N GLY A 637 25.55 4.45 -25.26
CA GLY A 637 26.16 5.73 -24.85
C GLY A 637 25.38 6.98 -25.27
N ASN A 638 24.28 6.83 -26.00
CA ASN A 638 23.42 7.88 -26.54
C ASN A 638 22.02 7.82 -25.92
N PRO A 639 21.38 8.96 -25.63
CA PRO A 639 20.08 8.97 -24.98
C PRO A 639 18.97 8.48 -25.92
N GLN A 640 18.07 7.64 -25.42
CA GLN A 640 17.00 7.01 -26.21
C GLN A 640 15.63 7.22 -25.55
N MET A 641 14.81 8.07 -26.15
CA MET A 641 13.40 8.22 -25.79
C MET A 641 12.54 7.23 -26.57
N LYS A 642 11.58 6.61 -25.90
CA LYS A 642 10.66 5.63 -26.48
C LYS A 642 9.22 5.93 -26.10
N TYR A 643 8.36 5.90 -27.10
CA TYR A 643 6.92 5.78 -26.89
C TYR A 643 6.63 4.43 -26.23
N LEU A 644 5.92 4.45 -25.10
CA LEU A 644 5.56 3.22 -24.40
C LEU A 644 4.17 2.73 -24.79
N TYR A 645 3.14 3.54 -24.55
CA TYR A 645 1.75 3.19 -24.90
C TYR A 645 0.80 4.39 -24.80
N ASN A 646 -0.37 4.29 -25.44
CA ASN A 646 -1.57 5.05 -25.07
C ASN A 646 -2.62 4.14 -24.40
N ALA A 647 -3.39 4.68 -23.46
CA ALA A 647 -4.27 3.89 -22.60
C ALA A 647 -5.35 3.16 -23.38
N LYS A 648 -6.07 3.88 -24.26
CA LYS A 648 -7.22 3.30 -24.97
C LYS A 648 -6.83 2.13 -25.84
N GLU A 649 -5.76 2.25 -26.63
CA GLU A 649 -5.27 1.18 -27.49
C GLU A 649 -4.74 0.00 -26.65
N ALA A 650 -3.88 0.29 -25.67
CA ALA A 650 -3.19 -0.76 -24.94
C ALA A 650 -4.14 -1.65 -24.13
N TYR A 651 -5.17 -1.03 -23.54
CA TYR A 651 -6.15 -1.69 -22.68
C TYR A 651 -7.47 -1.98 -23.40
N LYS A 652 -7.61 -1.61 -24.67
CA LYS A 652 -8.83 -1.76 -25.48
C LYS A 652 -10.04 -1.10 -24.82
N MET A 653 -9.86 0.16 -24.41
CA MET A 653 -10.90 0.96 -23.74
C MET A 653 -11.57 1.89 -24.74
N THR A 654 -12.88 2.09 -24.59
CA THR A 654 -13.64 2.96 -25.50
C THR A 654 -13.53 4.44 -25.12
N SER A 655 -13.36 4.71 -23.83
CA SER A 655 -13.11 6.03 -23.24
C SER A 655 -12.35 5.88 -21.92
N LEU A 656 -11.99 6.99 -21.29
CA LEU A 656 -11.33 7.01 -19.97
C LEU A 656 -12.26 7.52 -18.85
N ILE A 657 -13.58 7.34 -18.99
CA ILE A 657 -14.54 7.63 -17.92
C ILE A 657 -14.36 6.63 -16.76
N PRO A 658 -14.77 6.95 -15.52
CA PRO A 658 -14.51 6.10 -14.34
C PRO A 658 -14.98 4.65 -14.50
N GLN A 659 -16.09 4.43 -15.21
CA GLN A 659 -16.65 3.11 -15.48
C GLN A 659 -15.70 2.22 -16.31
N GLU A 660 -15.02 2.78 -17.30
CA GLU A 660 -14.11 1.99 -18.15
C GLU A 660 -12.87 1.54 -17.39
N TRP A 661 -12.36 2.38 -16.47
CA TRP A 661 -11.25 2.01 -15.58
C TRP A 661 -11.66 0.91 -14.60
N ASP A 662 -12.86 0.99 -14.04
CA ASP A 662 -13.40 -0.07 -13.19
C ASP A 662 -13.51 -1.39 -13.96
N TYR A 663 -14.04 -1.37 -15.19
CA TYR A 663 -14.07 -2.55 -16.06
C TYR A 663 -12.68 -3.09 -16.40
N LEU A 664 -11.68 -2.22 -16.60
CA LEU A 664 -10.30 -2.64 -16.82
C LEU A 664 -9.77 -3.43 -15.61
N VAL A 665 -9.97 -2.94 -14.38
CA VAL A 665 -9.55 -3.66 -13.16
C VAL A 665 -10.20 -5.05 -13.11
N HIS A 666 -11.49 -5.16 -13.37
CA HIS A 666 -12.21 -6.44 -13.39
C HIS A 666 -11.68 -7.41 -14.45
N ARG A 667 -11.38 -6.92 -15.65
CA ARG A 667 -10.75 -7.72 -16.72
C ARG A 667 -9.37 -8.21 -16.27
N MET A 668 -8.58 -7.33 -15.68
CA MET A 668 -7.26 -7.65 -15.13
C MET A 668 -7.28 -8.61 -13.96
N MET A 669 -8.43 -8.94 -13.36
CA MET A 669 -8.51 -10.01 -12.35
C MET A 669 -8.44 -11.42 -12.95
N ASN A 670 -8.94 -11.59 -14.18
CA ASN A 670 -9.14 -12.89 -14.80
C ASN A 670 -8.31 -13.08 -16.08
N ASP A 671 -7.77 -12.00 -16.65
CA ASP A 671 -6.89 -12.03 -17.81
C ASP A 671 -5.44 -11.80 -17.38
N ASP A 672 -4.65 -12.88 -17.35
CA ASP A 672 -3.23 -12.86 -16.96
C ASP A 672 -2.37 -12.03 -17.93
N ALA A 673 -2.68 -12.08 -19.23
CA ALA A 673 -1.91 -11.36 -20.25
C ALA A 673 -2.17 -9.85 -20.18
N LEU A 674 -3.42 -9.45 -19.93
CA LEU A 674 -3.79 -8.05 -19.72
C LEU A 674 -3.15 -7.50 -18.44
N PHE A 675 -3.21 -8.27 -17.33
CA PHE A 675 -2.56 -7.87 -16.09
C PHE A 675 -1.04 -7.77 -16.26
N GLU A 676 -0.40 -8.73 -16.95
CA GLU A 676 1.05 -8.69 -17.17
C GLU A 676 1.45 -7.50 -18.05
N LYS A 677 0.61 -7.12 -19.02
CA LYS A 677 0.79 -5.89 -19.80
C LYS A 677 0.71 -4.65 -18.90
N TYR A 678 -0.33 -4.54 -18.06
CA TYR A 678 -0.44 -3.44 -17.10
C TYR A 678 0.76 -3.40 -16.14
N ASN A 679 1.12 -4.53 -15.54
CA ASN A 679 2.27 -4.65 -14.65
C ASN A 679 3.59 -4.28 -15.35
N ARG A 680 3.72 -4.48 -16.66
CA ARG A 680 4.89 -4.00 -17.40
C ARG A 680 4.92 -2.47 -17.49
N TYR A 681 3.77 -1.84 -17.73
CA TYR A 681 3.67 -0.38 -17.82
C TYR A 681 3.75 0.31 -16.47
N TYR A 682 3.20 -0.30 -15.41
CA TYR A 682 3.38 0.12 -14.02
C TYR A 682 4.84 0.41 -13.67
N TRP A 683 5.73 -0.49 -14.08
CA TRP A 683 7.19 -0.38 -13.90
C TRP A 683 7.91 0.35 -15.05
N LYS A 684 7.20 1.13 -15.89
CA LYS A 684 7.75 1.87 -17.03
C LYS A 684 8.59 0.99 -17.98
N SER A 685 8.18 -0.26 -18.19
CA SER A 685 8.94 -1.30 -18.91
C SER A 685 10.38 -1.48 -18.44
N SER A 686 10.64 -1.26 -17.16
CA SER A 686 11.95 -1.52 -16.56
C SER A 686 12.34 -3.00 -16.71
N PRO A 687 13.59 -3.30 -17.11
CA PRO A 687 14.11 -4.65 -17.15
C PRO A 687 14.36 -5.23 -15.75
N THR A 688 14.44 -4.39 -14.70
CA THR A 688 14.67 -4.84 -13.32
C THR A 688 13.37 -5.12 -12.55
N ARG A 689 12.21 -4.89 -13.19
CA ARG A 689 10.89 -5.17 -12.62
C ARG A 689 10.82 -6.56 -11.95
N PRO A 690 10.37 -6.66 -10.69
CA PRO A 690 10.25 -7.93 -10.00
C PRO A 690 9.11 -8.80 -10.55
N LYS A 691 9.20 -10.11 -10.29
CA LYS A 691 8.13 -11.05 -10.61
C LYS A 691 6.91 -10.79 -9.71
N CYS A 692 5.73 -10.65 -10.31
CA CYS A 692 4.49 -10.43 -9.58
C CYS A 692 3.68 -11.74 -9.46
N ASN A 693 3.56 -12.26 -8.24
CA ASN A 693 2.71 -13.43 -7.95
C ASN A 693 1.23 -13.03 -7.72
N LYS A 694 0.37 -14.00 -7.41
CA LYS A 694 -1.07 -13.74 -7.16
C LYS A 694 -1.34 -12.76 -6.01
N SER A 695 -0.51 -12.78 -4.96
CA SER A 695 -0.63 -11.85 -3.84
C SER A 695 -0.29 -10.42 -4.28
N CYS A 696 0.81 -10.27 -5.02
CA CYS A 696 1.21 -9.02 -5.65
C CYS A 696 0.11 -8.46 -6.57
N ARG A 697 -0.43 -9.27 -7.48
CA ARG A 697 -1.54 -8.87 -8.36
C ARG A 697 -2.75 -8.39 -7.57
N ARG A 698 -3.16 -9.14 -6.55
CA ARG A 698 -4.31 -8.74 -5.72
C ARG A 698 -4.07 -7.40 -5.05
N ARG A 699 -2.84 -7.15 -4.55
CA ARG A 699 -2.47 -5.88 -3.93
C ARG A 699 -2.55 -4.73 -4.94
N MET A 700 -1.89 -4.86 -6.09
CA MET A 700 -1.91 -3.83 -7.13
C MET A 700 -3.34 -3.51 -7.58
N LEU A 701 -4.17 -4.52 -7.87
CA LEU A 701 -5.56 -4.29 -8.29
C LEU A 701 -6.42 -3.69 -7.18
N CYS A 702 -6.14 -4.02 -5.91
CA CYS A 702 -6.79 -3.39 -4.77
C CYS A 702 -6.45 -1.91 -4.67
N ASP A 703 -5.19 -1.55 -4.88
CA ASP A 703 -4.72 -0.17 -4.78
C ASP A 703 -5.45 0.70 -5.83
N LEU A 704 -5.63 0.17 -7.05
CA LEU A 704 -6.38 0.84 -8.13
C LEU A 704 -7.83 1.21 -7.80
N VAL A 705 -8.51 0.42 -6.97
CA VAL A 705 -9.93 0.65 -6.59
C VAL A 705 -10.06 1.32 -5.22
N SER A 706 -8.95 1.85 -4.70
CA SER A 706 -8.87 2.43 -3.35
C SER A 706 -8.58 3.92 -3.39
N GLY A 707 -9.51 4.76 -3.86
CA GLY A 707 -9.39 6.23 -3.73
C GLY A 707 -9.44 6.77 -2.29
N LYS A 708 -9.49 5.87 -1.28
CA LYS A 708 -9.52 6.18 0.15
C LYS A 708 -8.44 5.37 0.86
N SER A 709 -7.57 6.07 1.59
CA SER A 709 -6.45 5.44 2.28
C SER A 709 -6.89 4.59 3.46
N ASN A 710 -6.07 3.58 3.78
CA ASN A 710 -6.25 2.72 4.96
C ASN A 710 -7.65 2.07 5.06
N ASP A 711 -8.31 1.83 3.92
CA ASP A 711 -9.65 1.19 3.85
C ASP A 711 -9.67 -0.05 2.94
N LYS A 712 -8.50 -0.69 2.77
CA LYS A 712 -8.32 -1.86 1.89
C LYS A 712 -9.27 -3.01 2.22
N LYS A 713 -9.73 -3.15 3.46
CA LYS A 713 -10.70 -4.19 3.82
C LYS A 713 -12.04 -4.02 3.10
N VAL A 714 -12.50 -2.78 2.93
CA VAL A 714 -13.77 -2.47 2.27
C VAL A 714 -13.57 -2.35 0.76
N THR A 715 -12.54 -1.64 0.31
CA THR A 715 -12.30 -1.41 -1.13
C THR A 715 -11.95 -2.71 -1.86
N CYS A 716 -11.09 -3.57 -1.29
CA CYS A 716 -10.75 -4.87 -1.88
C CYS A 716 -11.88 -5.91 -1.80
N ALA A 717 -12.84 -5.78 -0.88
CA ALA A 717 -13.93 -6.75 -0.75
C ALA A 717 -14.77 -6.81 -2.04
N ARG A 718 -14.88 -5.68 -2.74
CA ARG A 718 -15.60 -5.55 -4.03
C ARG A 718 -15.02 -6.47 -5.10
N LEU A 719 -13.69 -6.58 -5.16
CA LEU A 719 -13.01 -7.49 -6.08
C LEU A 719 -13.35 -8.96 -5.78
N LYS A 720 -13.61 -9.32 -4.51
CA LYS A 720 -13.98 -10.70 -4.12
C LYS A 720 -15.43 -11.03 -4.47
N GLU A 721 -16.38 -10.14 -4.18
CA GLU A 721 -17.81 -10.37 -4.41
C GLU A 721 -18.14 -10.57 -5.90
N LEU A 722 -17.48 -9.81 -6.79
CA LEU A 722 -17.67 -9.90 -8.24
C LEU A 722 -17.00 -11.13 -8.87
N HIS A 723 -15.92 -11.66 -8.26
CA HIS A 723 -15.35 -12.95 -8.66
C HIS A 723 -16.31 -14.12 -8.34
N THR A 724 -17.10 -14.03 -7.27
CA THR A 724 -18.15 -15.02 -6.97
C THR A 724 -19.35 -14.91 -7.89
N GLN A 725 -19.79 -13.70 -8.27
CA GLN A 725 -20.88 -13.49 -9.23
C GLN A 725 -20.52 -13.98 -10.65
N SER A 726 -19.35 -13.65 -11.19
CA SER A 726 -18.94 -14.14 -12.52
C SER A 726 -18.82 -15.67 -12.59
N ARG A 727 -18.41 -16.34 -11.50
CA ARG A 727 -18.41 -17.80 -11.40
C ARG A 727 -19.83 -18.38 -11.31
N ALA A 728 -20.75 -17.68 -10.65
CA ALA A 728 -22.16 -18.06 -10.60
C ALA A 728 -22.81 -17.90 -11.97
N ASP A 729 -22.53 -16.80 -12.68
CA ASP A 729 -23.02 -16.55 -14.05
C ASP A 729 -22.47 -17.55 -15.06
N TRP A 730 -21.18 -17.91 -14.98
CA TRP A 730 -20.61 -18.97 -15.84
C TRP A 730 -21.26 -20.34 -15.57
N LYS A 731 -21.47 -20.69 -14.30
CA LYS A 731 -22.17 -21.93 -13.94
C LYS A 731 -23.61 -21.91 -14.40
N THR A 732 -24.29 -20.77 -14.30
CA THR A 732 -25.69 -20.59 -14.73
C THR A 732 -25.79 -20.62 -16.24
N TRP A 733 -24.84 -20.03 -16.97
CA TRP A 733 -24.74 -20.10 -18.42
C TRP A 733 -24.43 -21.53 -18.92
N MET A 734 -23.51 -22.25 -18.28
CA MET A 734 -23.27 -23.67 -18.57
C MET A 734 -24.51 -24.53 -18.26
N PHE A 735 -25.18 -24.29 -17.13
CA PHE A 735 -26.40 -25.02 -16.79
C PHE A 735 -27.53 -24.74 -17.78
N ASN A 736 -27.73 -23.48 -18.18
CA ASN A 736 -28.73 -23.06 -19.18
C ASN A 736 -28.39 -23.59 -20.58
N GLY A 737 -27.11 -23.59 -20.97
CA GLY A 737 -26.63 -24.20 -22.22
C GLY A 737 -26.83 -25.72 -22.23
N MET A 738 -26.54 -26.40 -21.12
CA MET A 738 -26.80 -27.84 -21.00
C MET A 738 -28.31 -28.16 -20.93
N THR A 739 -29.15 -27.29 -20.37
CA THR A 739 -30.62 -27.49 -20.39
C THR A 739 -31.20 -27.25 -21.78
N LEU A 740 -30.69 -26.30 -22.56
CA LEU A 740 -31.07 -26.10 -23.97
C LEU A 740 -30.67 -27.28 -24.85
N ILE A 741 -29.47 -27.84 -24.65
CA ILE A 741 -29.01 -29.04 -25.36
C ILE A 741 -29.84 -30.26 -24.92
N ALA A 742 -30.09 -30.44 -23.64
CA ALA A 742 -30.92 -31.54 -23.13
C ALA A 742 -32.38 -31.45 -23.60
N SER A 743 -32.95 -30.25 -23.71
CA SER A 743 -34.32 -30.07 -24.22
C SER A 743 -34.42 -30.27 -25.74
N MET A 744 -33.35 -30.02 -26.51
CA MET A 744 -33.27 -30.43 -27.92
C MET A 744 -33.20 -31.96 -28.08
N PHE A 745 -32.51 -32.69 -27.18
CA PHE A 745 -32.44 -34.16 -27.24
C PHE A 745 -33.70 -34.87 -26.71
N ILE A 746 -34.52 -34.21 -25.89
CA ILE A 746 -35.76 -34.79 -25.33
C ILE A 746 -36.98 -34.58 -26.25
N LEU A 747 -36.92 -33.65 -27.22
CA LEU A 747 -38.03 -33.36 -28.16
C LEU A 747 -37.94 -34.05 -29.54
N THR A 748 -36.95 -34.91 -29.76
CA THR A 748 -36.88 -35.82 -30.92
C THR A 748 -36.55 -37.22 -30.41
N PRO A 749 -37.52 -38.10 -30.10
CA PRO A 749 -38.46 -38.67 -31.09
C PRO A 749 -39.87 -38.94 -30.52
N LEU A 750 -40.86 -38.12 -30.89
CA LEU A 750 -42.28 -38.41 -30.62
C LEU A 750 -43.16 -38.20 -31.86
N ALA A 751 -42.56 -38.36 -33.05
CA ALA A 751 -43.24 -38.16 -34.33
C ALA A 751 -42.94 -39.28 -35.33
N MET A 752 -42.98 -40.56 -34.94
CA MET A 752 -43.05 -41.67 -35.90
C MET A 752 -43.74 -42.90 -35.30
N SER A 753 -45.08 -42.91 -35.29
CA SER A 753 -45.87 -44.16 -35.30
C SER A 753 -47.37 -43.91 -35.49
N VAL A 754 -47.85 -43.83 -36.74
CA VAL A 754 -49.18 -44.32 -37.16
C VAL A 754 -49.08 -44.83 -38.62
N PRO A 755 -49.72 -45.95 -39.00
CA PRO A 755 -49.34 -46.76 -40.16
C PRO A 755 -50.26 -46.57 -41.38
N SER A 756 -49.77 -46.85 -42.60
CA SER A 756 -50.64 -47.29 -43.72
C SER A 756 -49.84 -48.02 -44.81
N PHE A 757 -50.19 -49.29 -44.97
CA PHE A 757 -50.26 -50.10 -46.19
C PHE A 757 -49.68 -49.56 -47.52
N LEU A 758 -48.78 -50.38 -48.08
CA LEU A 758 -48.62 -50.76 -49.49
C LEU A 758 -49.48 -50.03 -50.55
N GLY A 759 -48.78 -49.42 -51.53
CA GLY A 759 -49.20 -49.46 -52.94
C GLY A 759 -49.57 -48.13 -53.61
N ILE A 760 -48.60 -47.60 -54.37
CA ILE A 760 -48.70 -47.04 -55.74
C ILE A 760 -49.90 -46.12 -56.08
N GLY A 761 -49.58 -44.89 -56.48
CA GLY A 761 -50.46 -43.94 -57.18
C GLY A 761 -49.79 -42.59 -57.33
#